data_AF-A0A1N6IWD7-F1
#
_entry.id   AF-A0A1N6IWD7-F1
#
_cell.length_a   1.000
_cell.length_b   1.000
_cell.length_c   1.000
_cell.angle_alpha   90.00
_cell.angle_beta   90.00
_cell.angle_gamma   90.00
#
_symmetry.space_group_name_H-M   'P 1'
#
loop_
_entity.id
_entity.type
_entity.pdbx_description
1 polymer ?
#
loop_
_entity_poly.entity_id
_entity_poly.type
_entity_poly.pdbx_seq_one_letter_code
_entity_poly.pdbx_strand_id
1 'polypeptide(L)'
;MPISVECPSCQSTFRVRDELAGKRGRCPSCKAVITVTAVASPPPASPRADDDLVPLPEEEVRRTEARATPRPESKVEDEDDAAGGYVLAGGAARKAKIVRVRDGALPGVGVSAKGVRQAAAPTEITRTPAEILAAFRGEIEPFRPSPWYSLWLLVVAGFMVLLPLIYLTLIGLVIVALAYHAVNDVSVFTHAQGRGAMKVALAVYFVPLVSGAGIVAFMLKPLFAKPAKPTKERVLDPQVEPLLYAFVDGVCESVGAPRPERIEVDCQVNAAAGYSGGAFSFFAREPVLVIGLGMVAGLDLKQFAGVMAHELGHISQGSGARLMDVISSINRWFARAVYERDGWDQALENWSTGENGSLILFGAVIRLAVWLTRRVLWVLLHAGHLVNMVFLRQREYDADRYEARMVGAKVFTQTCWRMRELQLASQFAMADLQSSWQQRRLPDNYPKLILTNVPQIPKEMLAAYRQASGQATTGLFDTHPSDRDRIARAKLEEPGGGIFNLDGPATDVFRNFDALARAVTFEYYKSLLGHDISKNQLYPVAELVETQAVAQEGYVAAERFFLKAMPMTQRLALPYEYPQAPTHAKTAKQALVKAREDQQAAREECLSASERDSDLHARLIKAEAARILLKSDIKLDAEDWELRAPTVRAAEAARDRALAQIRDLEGQFEPYAASAAQRLTQALAILQVDTVADRVTDGRDRREEAQTLYPCAAHLGGNVVSQLFPAVRAKQVLELLLSRYNDGKNEKNQPLIAAVLRGASDLRDTLEALRWKVGDTIYYPFEHAKEDITLARFALPAVLPEKNDVGGLLETTDAAIDRLLGLYRRALGRLTVTAEEVERVLGLEPIAVPEADEA
;
A
#
# COMPACT_ATOMS: atom_id res chain seq x y z
N MET A 1 42.45 10.38 25.52
CA MET A 1 41.02 10.15 25.24
C MET A 1 40.88 8.81 24.54
N PRO A 2 40.22 7.82 25.16
CA PRO A 2 40.20 6.46 24.64
C PRO A 2 39.75 6.43 23.17
N ILE A 3 40.56 5.77 22.32
CA ILE A 3 40.32 5.66 20.89
C ILE A 3 39.22 4.62 20.68
N SER A 4 38.15 5.00 20.01
CA SER A 4 37.11 4.05 19.59
C SER A 4 37.61 3.32 18.35
N VAL A 5 37.68 1.99 18.42
CA VAL A 5 38.15 1.14 17.34
C VAL A 5 37.04 0.18 16.95
N GLU A 6 36.72 0.14 15.66
CA GLU A 6 35.79 -0.81 15.09
C GLU A 6 36.57 -2.00 14.50
N CYS A 7 36.20 -3.22 14.87
CA CYS A 7 36.85 -4.41 14.31
C CYS A 7 36.38 -4.67 12.87
N PRO A 8 37.25 -4.65 11.85
CA PRO A 8 36.84 -4.91 10.47
C PRO A 8 36.31 -6.33 10.22
N SER A 9 36.58 -7.27 11.14
CA SER A 9 36.17 -8.67 11.00
C SER A 9 34.82 -9.00 11.64
N CYS A 10 34.36 -8.23 12.64
CA CYS A 10 33.09 -8.51 13.34
C CYS A 10 32.25 -7.26 13.67
N GLN A 11 32.72 -6.08 13.27
CA GLN A 11 32.05 -4.77 13.44
C GLN A 11 31.75 -4.36 14.89
N SER A 12 32.22 -5.13 15.89
CA SER A 12 32.13 -4.71 17.28
C SER A 12 33.05 -3.51 17.54
N THR A 13 32.49 -2.46 18.14
CA THR A 13 33.18 -1.24 18.55
C THR A 13 33.65 -1.38 19.99
N PHE A 14 34.93 -1.08 20.24
CA PHE A 14 35.49 -1.10 21.59
C PHE A 14 36.52 0.01 21.78
N ARG A 15 36.72 0.41 23.03
CA ARG A 15 37.61 1.52 23.40
C ARG A 15 38.97 1.00 23.84
N VAL A 16 40.03 1.55 23.26
CA VAL A 16 41.42 1.25 23.63
C VAL A 16 42.12 2.51 24.16
N ARG A 17 43.12 2.34 25.02
CA ARG A 17 43.94 3.45 25.51
C ARG A 17 44.72 4.07 24.35
N ASP A 18 44.89 5.39 24.37
CA ASP A 18 45.58 6.16 23.32
C ASP A 18 47.00 5.64 23.02
N GLU A 19 47.69 5.09 24.03
CA GLU A 19 49.02 4.49 23.92
C GLU A 19 49.09 3.27 22.96
N LEU A 20 47.92 2.74 22.58
CA LEU A 20 47.78 1.65 21.62
C LEU A 20 47.57 2.14 20.19
N ALA A 21 47.49 3.45 19.95
CA ALA A 21 47.52 4.04 18.60
C ALA A 21 48.73 3.51 17.80
N GLY A 22 48.47 3.05 16.59
CA GLY A 22 49.47 2.48 15.67
C GLY A 22 49.91 1.04 16.00
N LYS A 23 49.48 0.45 17.13
CA LYS A 23 49.87 -0.91 17.54
C LYS A 23 48.82 -1.95 17.11
N ARG A 24 49.27 -3.21 16.94
CA ARG A 24 48.40 -4.37 16.68
C ARG A 24 47.86 -4.93 17.98
N GLY A 25 46.54 -5.07 18.10
CA GLY A 25 45.84 -5.67 19.23
C GLY A 25 44.86 -6.76 18.78
N ARG A 26 44.37 -7.59 19.70
CA ARG A 26 43.32 -8.58 19.39
C ARG A 26 41.95 -8.02 19.74
N CYS A 27 40.98 -8.23 18.86
CA CYS A 27 39.58 -7.89 19.14
C CYS A 27 39.06 -8.71 20.32
N PRO A 28 38.41 -8.11 21.34
CA PRO A 28 37.86 -8.84 22.47
C PRO A 28 36.69 -9.77 22.08
N SER A 29 35.93 -9.41 21.04
CA SER A 29 34.80 -10.24 20.55
C SER A 29 35.22 -11.45 19.71
N CYS A 30 36.03 -11.27 18.66
CA CYS A 30 36.36 -12.34 17.69
C CYS A 30 37.83 -12.79 17.69
N LYS A 31 38.70 -12.19 18.53
CA LYS A 31 40.15 -12.47 18.63
C LYS A 31 40.99 -12.18 17.38
N ALA A 32 40.41 -11.64 16.30
CA ALA A 32 41.13 -11.19 15.12
C ALA A 32 42.16 -10.09 15.48
N VAL A 33 43.33 -10.10 14.83
CA VAL A 33 44.39 -9.10 15.02
C VAL A 33 44.06 -7.86 14.20
N ILE A 34 43.93 -6.70 14.86
CA ILE A 34 43.58 -5.41 14.25
C ILE A 34 44.63 -4.35 14.59
N THR A 35 44.80 -3.36 13.73
CA THR A 35 45.69 -2.21 13.98
C THR A 35 44.85 -1.02 14.41
N VAL A 36 45.21 -0.37 15.52
CA VAL A 36 44.49 0.81 16.04
C VAL A 36 44.93 2.05 15.25
N THR A 37 44.07 2.61 14.41
CA THR A 37 44.34 3.86 13.65
C THR A 37 43.96 5.09 14.47
N ALA A 38 44.88 6.05 14.63
CA ALA A 38 44.58 7.34 15.26
C ALA A 38 43.91 8.27 14.24
N VAL A 39 42.72 8.79 14.57
CA VAL A 39 42.03 9.80 13.75
C VAL A 39 42.42 11.19 14.27
N ALA A 40 42.91 12.06 13.38
CA ALA A 40 43.24 13.45 13.70
C ALA A 40 41.96 14.28 13.94
N SER A 41 41.98 15.15 14.95
CA SER A 41 40.85 16.03 15.28
C SER A 41 40.62 17.11 14.20
N PRO A 42 39.35 17.47 13.90
CA PRO A 42 39.02 18.55 12.97
C PRO A 42 39.20 19.95 13.59
N PRO A 43 39.37 21.01 12.78
CA PRO A 43 39.60 22.38 13.25
C PRO A 43 38.33 23.02 13.84
N PRO A 44 38.46 24.05 14.71
CA PRO A 44 37.34 24.61 15.46
C PRO A 44 36.42 25.50 14.62
N ALA A 45 35.11 25.37 14.85
CA ALA A 45 34.05 26.19 14.26
C ALA A 45 33.90 27.54 14.98
N SER A 46 33.51 28.58 14.22
CA SER A 46 33.19 29.93 14.70
C SER A 46 31.89 29.98 15.53
N PRO A 47 31.77 30.91 16.49
CA PRO A 47 30.69 30.90 17.48
C PRO A 47 29.39 31.51 16.94
N ARG A 48 28.25 30.86 17.24
CA ARG A 48 26.95 31.51 17.31
C ARG A 48 26.23 31.13 18.60
N ALA A 49 25.75 32.20 19.22
CA ALA A 49 24.92 32.40 20.40
C ALA A 49 24.21 31.20 21.04
N ASP A 50 24.39 31.16 22.36
CA ASP A 50 23.60 30.45 23.36
C ASP A 50 22.10 30.79 23.24
N ASP A 51 21.26 29.79 23.44
CA ASP A 51 20.07 29.95 24.27
C ASP A 51 19.77 28.63 24.99
N ASP A 52 19.63 28.76 26.31
CA ASP A 52 19.56 27.74 27.34
C ASP A 52 18.30 26.87 27.27
N LEU A 53 18.46 25.54 27.31
CA LEU A 53 17.50 24.64 27.97
C LEU A 53 18.24 23.54 28.74
N VAL A 54 17.99 23.55 30.05
CA VAL A 54 18.53 22.66 31.09
C VAL A 54 18.14 21.18 30.85
N PRO A 55 19.03 20.19 31.10
CA PRO A 55 18.69 18.76 30.97
C PRO A 55 18.00 18.21 32.24
N LEU A 56 16.95 17.40 32.06
CA LEU A 56 16.39 16.53 33.09
C LEU A 56 17.15 15.17 33.13
N PRO A 57 17.20 14.49 34.29
CA PRO A 57 18.23 13.49 34.59
C PRO A 57 18.00 12.12 33.91
N GLU A 58 19.12 11.48 33.59
CA GLU A 58 19.23 10.08 33.15
C GLU A 58 18.86 9.12 34.28
N GLU A 59 17.92 8.20 34.05
CA GLU A 59 17.94 6.89 34.72
C GLU A 59 17.27 5.77 33.90
N GLU A 60 18.02 4.67 33.79
CA GLU A 60 17.65 3.28 33.43
C GLU A 60 17.30 2.90 31.98
N VAL A 61 18.37 2.75 31.18
CA VAL A 61 18.45 1.75 30.12
C VAL A 61 19.14 0.49 30.65
N ARG A 62 18.40 -0.60 30.90
CA ARG A 62 18.95 -1.97 30.88
C ARG A 62 17.94 -3.00 30.39
N ARG A 63 18.32 -3.61 29.25
CA ARG A 63 17.97 -4.95 28.74
C ARG A 63 16.52 -5.18 28.30
N THR A 64 16.35 -5.41 26.99
CA THR A 64 16.44 -6.77 26.45
C THR A 64 16.63 -6.76 24.94
N GLU A 65 17.62 -7.50 24.49
CA GLU A 65 17.85 -7.89 23.10
C GLU A 65 16.67 -8.75 22.62
N ALA A 66 16.03 -8.37 21.51
CA ALA A 66 15.12 -9.22 20.78
C ALA A 66 15.68 -9.43 19.36
N ARG A 67 16.09 -10.67 19.15
CA ARG A 67 16.57 -11.28 17.90
C ARG A 67 15.54 -11.07 16.78
N ALA A 68 15.93 -10.36 15.72
CA ALA A 68 15.13 -10.20 14.52
C ALA A 68 14.84 -11.56 13.87
N THR A 69 13.58 -11.96 13.85
CA THR A 69 13.05 -13.06 13.03
C THR A 69 12.45 -12.48 11.75
N PRO A 70 12.59 -13.15 10.59
CA PRO A 70 12.03 -12.67 9.34
C PRO A 70 10.49 -12.62 9.43
N ARG A 71 9.93 -11.51 8.93
CA ARG A 71 8.51 -11.16 8.99
C ARG A 71 7.75 -11.96 7.92
N PRO A 72 6.62 -12.61 8.24
CA PRO A 72 5.79 -13.28 7.23
C PRO A 72 5.00 -12.23 6.44
N GLU A 73 4.95 -12.40 5.12
CA GLU A 73 4.12 -11.65 4.19
C GLU A 73 2.64 -11.72 4.61
N SER A 74 2.08 -10.60 5.09
CA SER A 74 0.64 -10.46 5.30
C SER A 74 -0.01 -10.12 3.96
N LYS A 75 -0.66 -11.10 3.33
CA LYS A 75 -1.66 -10.83 2.30
C LYS A 75 -2.80 -10.04 2.96
N VAL A 76 -2.96 -8.78 2.57
CA VAL A 76 -4.11 -7.96 2.92
C VAL A 76 -5.27 -8.46 2.05
N GLU A 77 -6.07 -9.38 2.61
CA GLU A 77 -7.39 -9.70 2.08
C GLU A 77 -8.40 -8.83 2.83
N ASP A 78 -9.29 -8.18 2.09
CA ASP A 78 -10.26 -7.18 2.56
C ASP A 78 -10.97 -7.62 3.86
N GLU A 79 -10.72 -6.88 4.94
CA GLU A 79 -11.44 -7.04 6.21
C GLU A 79 -12.87 -6.52 6.05
N ASP A 80 -13.84 -7.44 6.02
CA ASP A 80 -15.26 -7.12 6.22
C ASP A 80 -15.46 -6.74 7.70
N ASP A 81 -15.18 -5.47 8.03
CA ASP A 81 -15.36 -4.96 9.38
C ASP A 81 -16.85 -4.89 9.76
N ALA A 82 -17.24 -5.71 10.74
CA ALA A 82 -18.60 -5.82 11.26
C ALA A 82 -18.96 -4.72 12.29
N ALA A 83 -18.22 -3.61 12.31
CA ALA A 83 -18.53 -2.40 13.07
C ALA A 83 -19.19 -1.40 12.13
N GLY A 84 -20.35 -0.86 12.52
CA GLY A 84 -21.18 0.00 11.67
C GLY A 84 -20.45 1.26 11.27
N GLY A 85 -19.84 1.22 10.09
CA GLY A 85 -19.36 2.36 9.32
C GLY A 85 -19.68 2.13 7.86
N TYR A 86 -19.33 3.07 6.98
CA TYR A 86 -19.66 3.03 5.55
C TYR A 86 -18.88 1.93 4.79
N VAL A 87 -19.21 0.67 5.02
CA VAL A 87 -18.65 -0.48 4.31
C VAL A 87 -19.27 -0.56 2.91
N LEU A 88 -18.40 -0.78 1.91
CA LEU A 88 -18.80 -0.95 0.51
C LEU A 88 -19.71 -2.18 0.37
N ALA A 89 -20.84 -2.05 -0.32
CA ALA A 89 -21.59 -3.23 -0.77
C ALA A 89 -20.70 -4.02 -1.75
N GLY A 90 -20.06 -5.08 -1.25
CA GLY A 90 -19.02 -5.90 -1.93
C GLY A 90 -19.45 -6.67 -3.19
N GLY A 91 -20.56 -6.32 -3.83
CA GLY A 91 -21.05 -6.97 -5.04
C GLY A 91 -20.61 -6.32 -6.35
N ALA A 92 -20.47 -4.99 -6.40
CA ALA A 92 -20.24 -4.26 -7.65
C ALA A 92 -18.77 -4.29 -8.12
N ALA A 93 -17.82 -4.30 -7.17
CA ALA A 93 -16.38 -4.36 -7.47
C ALA A 93 -15.95 -5.70 -8.10
N ARG A 94 -16.67 -6.80 -7.82
CA ARG A 94 -16.36 -8.14 -8.37
C ARG A 94 -16.70 -8.30 -9.86
N LYS A 95 -17.53 -7.43 -10.43
CA LYS A 95 -17.96 -7.48 -11.85
C LYS A 95 -17.45 -6.33 -12.70
N ALA A 96 -16.95 -5.24 -12.10
CA ALA A 96 -16.08 -4.34 -12.82
C ALA A 96 -14.84 -5.13 -13.20
N LYS A 97 -14.62 -5.35 -14.50
CA LYS A 97 -13.37 -5.88 -15.04
C LYS A 97 -12.27 -5.06 -14.37
N ILE A 98 -11.52 -5.67 -13.44
CA ILE A 98 -10.45 -4.98 -12.72
C ILE A 98 -9.52 -4.48 -13.80
N VAL A 99 -9.62 -3.18 -14.12
CA VAL A 99 -8.59 -2.49 -14.86
C VAL A 99 -7.44 -2.53 -13.88
N ARG A 100 -6.49 -3.44 -14.12
CA ARG A 100 -5.20 -3.42 -13.43
C ARG A 100 -4.64 -2.02 -13.72
N VAL A 101 -4.82 -1.10 -12.78
CA VAL A 101 -4.14 0.19 -12.79
C VAL A 101 -2.68 -0.18 -12.60
N ARG A 102 -1.97 -0.24 -13.71
CA ARG A 102 -0.55 -0.54 -13.78
C ARG A 102 0.19 0.65 -13.21
N ASP A 103 1.03 0.39 -12.21
CA ASP A 103 2.19 1.11 -11.71
C ASP A 103 2.15 2.65 -11.74
N GLY A 104 1.90 3.23 -10.56
CA GLY A 104 2.38 4.57 -10.16
C GLY A 104 1.83 5.76 -10.94
N ALA A 105 0.87 6.47 -10.35
CA ALA A 105 0.24 7.70 -10.85
C ALA A 105 -0.39 7.54 -12.24
N LEU A 106 -1.74 7.56 -12.30
CA LEU A 106 -2.50 7.53 -13.55
C LEU A 106 -1.91 8.53 -14.57
N PRO A 107 -1.28 8.06 -15.66
CA PRO A 107 -0.80 8.94 -16.69
C PRO A 107 -2.00 9.52 -17.47
N GLY A 108 -1.99 10.82 -17.72
CA GLY A 108 -2.91 11.44 -18.68
C GLY A 108 -4.20 12.04 -18.15
N VAL A 109 -4.43 12.12 -16.83
CA VAL A 109 -5.62 12.80 -16.30
C VAL A 109 -5.21 14.23 -15.98
N GLY A 110 -5.79 15.19 -16.69
CA GLY A 110 -5.52 16.62 -16.54
C GLY A 110 -5.87 17.14 -15.16
N VAL A 111 -4.96 16.96 -14.20
CA VAL A 111 -5.09 17.49 -12.85
C VAL A 111 -4.75 18.98 -12.88
N SER A 112 -5.71 19.81 -12.51
CA SER A 112 -5.44 21.24 -12.34
C SER A 112 -4.59 21.45 -11.09
N ALA A 113 -3.33 21.85 -11.27
CA ALA A 113 -2.43 22.23 -10.17
C ALA A 113 -3.07 23.23 -9.18
N LYS A 114 -4.03 24.03 -9.66
CA LYS A 114 -4.83 24.94 -8.84
C LYS A 114 -5.76 24.21 -7.86
N GLY A 115 -6.50 23.20 -8.29
CA GLY A 115 -7.42 22.44 -7.43
C GLY A 115 -6.66 21.67 -6.33
N VAL A 116 -5.50 21.17 -6.69
CA VAL A 116 -4.57 20.50 -5.79
C VAL A 116 -3.98 21.46 -4.75
N ARG A 117 -3.51 22.65 -5.16
CA ARG A 117 -3.02 23.69 -4.24
C ARG A 117 -4.10 24.16 -3.27
N GLN A 118 -5.36 24.28 -3.73
CA GLN A 118 -6.49 24.63 -2.88
C GLN A 118 -6.77 23.56 -1.82
N ALA A 119 -6.70 22.27 -2.19
CA ALA A 119 -6.87 21.18 -1.24
C ALA A 119 -5.72 21.08 -0.21
N ALA A 120 -4.51 21.51 -0.59
CA ALA A 120 -3.34 21.53 0.29
C ALA A 120 -3.22 22.80 1.17
N ALA A 121 -4.05 23.82 0.94
CA ALA A 121 -3.99 25.09 1.68
C ALA A 121 -4.37 24.91 3.16
N PRO A 122 -3.76 25.64 4.12
CA PRO A 122 -4.09 25.55 5.55
C PRO A 122 -5.59 25.66 5.83
N THR A 123 -6.09 24.93 6.81
CA THR A 123 -7.50 25.06 7.22
C THR A 123 -7.73 26.40 7.92
N GLU A 124 -8.80 27.10 7.53
CA GLU A 124 -9.22 28.37 8.13
C GLU A 124 -10.58 28.20 8.80
N ILE A 125 -10.75 28.76 9.99
CA ILE A 125 -12.03 28.75 10.72
C ILE A 125 -12.96 29.76 10.06
N THR A 126 -14.08 29.29 9.51
CA THR A 126 -15.04 30.17 8.81
C THR A 126 -16.29 30.50 9.63
N ARG A 127 -16.62 29.67 10.63
CA ARG A 127 -17.78 29.81 11.51
C ARG A 127 -17.40 29.95 12.97
N THR A 128 -18.23 30.67 13.71
CA THR A 128 -18.06 30.81 15.16
C THR A 128 -18.72 29.65 15.91
N PRO A 129 -18.23 29.31 17.12
CA PRO A 129 -18.86 28.32 17.99
C PRO A 129 -20.36 28.59 18.22
N ALA A 130 -20.74 29.86 18.41
CA ALA A 130 -22.11 30.26 18.66
C ALA A 130 -23.03 30.02 17.46
N GLU A 131 -22.55 30.29 16.24
CA GLU A 131 -23.32 30.01 15.01
C GLU A 131 -23.55 28.52 14.80
N ILE A 132 -22.53 27.69 15.07
CA ILE A 132 -22.62 26.23 14.92
C ILE A 132 -23.64 25.65 15.90
N LEU A 133 -23.57 26.03 17.18
CA LEU A 133 -24.48 25.50 18.19
C LEU A 133 -25.91 26.05 18.03
N ALA A 134 -26.09 27.28 17.55
CA ALA A 134 -27.40 27.84 17.25
C ALA A 134 -28.06 27.23 16.00
N ALA A 135 -27.33 26.43 15.21
CA ALA A 135 -27.86 25.83 13.99
C ALA A 135 -28.78 24.63 14.22
N PHE A 136 -28.79 24.04 15.42
CA PHE A 136 -29.72 22.96 15.79
C PHE A 136 -31.11 23.52 16.07
N ARG A 137 -32.12 23.08 15.30
CA ARG A 137 -33.51 23.60 15.35
C ARG A 137 -34.54 22.54 15.74
N GLY A 138 -34.36 21.92 16.91
CA GLY A 138 -35.33 20.99 17.51
C GLY A 138 -34.85 19.55 17.57
N GLU A 139 -35.74 18.66 18.02
CA GLU A 139 -35.47 17.23 18.22
C GLU A 139 -36.04 16.40 17.07
N ILE A 140 -35.37 15.29 16.75
CA ILE A 140 -35.82 14.29 15.78
C ILE A 140 -36.73 13.30 16.51
N GLU A 141 -37.96 13.12 16.02
CA GLU A 141 -38.87 12.15 16.62
C GLU A 141 -38.28 10.72 16.58
N PRO A 142 -38.14 10.03 17.73
CA PRO A 142 -37.55 8.69 17.79
C PRO A 142 -38.39 7.67 17.04
N PHE A 143 -37.75 6.82 16.24
CA PHE A 143 -38.45 5.70 15.61
C PHE A 143 -38.69 4.57 16.63
N ARG A 144 -39.96 4.22 16.85
CA ARG A 144 -40.33 3.07 17.67
C ARG A 144 -40.35 1.81 16.80
N PRO A 145 -39.45 0.83 17.03
CA PRO A 145 -39.49 -0.42 16.29
C PRO A 145 -40.81 -1.15 16.52
N SER A 146 -41.32 -1.81 15.49
CA SER A 146 -42.51 -2.67 15.61
C SER A 146 -42.27 -3.78 16.67
N PRO A 147 -43.28 -4.17 17.46
CA PRO A 147 -43.17 -5.30 18.38
C PRO A 147 -42.67 -6.58 17.70
N TRP A 148 -43.02 -6.78 16.42
CA TRP A 148 -42.54 -7.92 15.64
C TRP A 148 -41.05 -7.84 15.33
N TYR A 149 -40.54 -6.64 15.06
CA TYR A 149 -39.11 -6.39 14.86
C TYR A 149 -38.32 -6.69 16.15
N SER A 150 -38.83 -6.24 17.30
CA SER A 150 -38.21 -6.53 18.60
C SER A 150 -38.23 -8.02 18.93
N LEU A 151 -39.31 -8.74 18.63
CA LEU A 151 -39.39 -10.19 18.81
C LEU A 151 -38.39 -10.92 17.91
N TRP A 152 -38.30 -10.53 16.64
CA TRP A 152 -37.35 -11.12 15.70
C TRP A 152 -35.90 -10.86 16.13
N LEU A 153 -35.58 -9.65 16.60
CA LEU A 153 -34.26 -9.34 17.15
C LEU A 153 -33.90 -10.24 18.33
N LEU A 154 -34.84 -10.54 19.23
CA LEU A 154 -34.61 -11.49 20.33
C LEU A 154 -34.33 -12.91 19.81
N VAL A 155 -35.03 -13.36 18.77
CA VAL A 155 -34.78 -14.65 18.12
C VAL A 155 -33.37 -14.70 17.51
N VAL A 156 -32.98 -13.66 16.76
CA VAL A 156 -31.65 -13.55 16.16
C VAL A 156 -30.56 -13.52 17.23
N ALA A 157 -30.76 -12.74 18.30
CA ALA A 157 -29.82 -12.68 19.41
C ALA A 157 -29.68 -14.03 20.14
N GLY A 158 -30.81 -14.71 20.39
CA GLY A 158 -30.82 -16.06 20.97
C GLY A 158 -30.07 -17.06 20.09
N PHE A 159 -30.27 -17.01 18.76
CA PHE A 159 -29.53 -17.82 17.81
C PHE A 159 -28.03 -17.51 17.83
N MET A 160 -27.66 -16.22 17.88
CA MET A 160 -26.26 -15.80 17.96
C MET A 160 -25.57 -16.27 19.23
N VAL A 161 -26.27 -16.30 20.37
CA VAL A 161 -25.74 -16.88 21.62
C VAL A 161 -25.67 -18.42 21.54
N LEU A 162 -26.59 -19.06 20.83
CA LEU A 162 -26.59 -20.51 20.63
C LEU A 162 -25.36 -20.99 19.85
N LEU A 163 -24.85 -20.22 18.87
CA LEU A 163 -23.71 -20.63 18.04
C LEU A 163 -22.43 -20.89 18.87
N PRO A 164 -21.96 -19.99 19.75
CA PRO A 164 -20.86 -20.30 20.67
C PRO A 164 -21.16 -21.47 21.61
N LEU A 165 -22.41 -21.64 22.07
CA LEU A 165 -22.78 -22.78 22.93
C LEU A 165 -22.67 -24.12 22.20
N ILE A 166 -23.05 -24.17 20.92
CA ILE A 166 -22.83 -25.35 20.06
C ILE A 166 -21.33 -25.65 19.96
N TYR A 167 -20.49 -24.62 19.77
CA TYR A 167 -19.04 -24.79 19.73
C TYR A 167 -18.47 -25.31 21.06
N LEU A 168 -18.91 -24.77 22.20
CA LEU A 168 -18.52 -25.25 23.53
C LEU A 168 -18.97 -26.70 23.77
N THR A 169 -20.16 -27.06 23.28
CA THR A 169 -20.67 -28.44 23.35
C THR A 169 -19.79 -29.39 22.54
N LEU A 170 -19.36 -28.99 21.34
CA LEU A 170 -18.43 -29.79 20.53
C LEU A 170 -17.08 -30.00 21.26
N ILE A 171 -16.54 -28.97 21.91
CA ILE A 171 -15.34 -29.09 22.74
C ILE A 171 -15.57 -30.10 23.87
N GLY A 172 -16.69 -29.99 24.59
CA GLY A 172 -17.06 -30.93 25.64
C GLY A 172 -17.16 -32.38 25.15
N LEU A 173 -17.76 -32.60 23.99
CA LEU A 173 -17.87 -33.94 23.38
C LEU A 173 -16.50 -34.54 23.05
N VAL A 174 -15.56 -33.74 22.53
CA VAL A 174 -14.19 -34.20 22.26
C VAL A 174 -13.46 -34.55 23.56
N ILE A 175 -13.61 -33.74 24.61
CA ILE A 175 -13.03 -34.03 25.94
C ILE A 175 -13.58 -35.34 26.51
N VAL A 176 -14.91 -35.55 26.44
CA VAL A 176 -15.56 -36.79 26.90
C VAL A 176 -15.09 -37.99 26.08
N ALA A 177 -14.97 -37.86 24.76
CA ALA A 177 -14.46 -38.93 23.90
C ALA A 177 -13.01 -39.31 24.25
N LEU A 178 -12.15 -38.33 24.55
CA LEU A 178 -10.77 -38.58 24.99
C LEU A 178 -10.70 -39.24 26.36
N ALA A 179 -11.54 -38.82 27.31
CA ALA A 179 -11.64 -39.44 28.62
C ALA A 179 -12.14 -40.89 28.51
N TYR A 180 -13.14 -41.13 27.65
CA TYR A 180 -13.65 -42.48 27.37
C TYR A 180 -12.56 -43.39 26.78
N HIS A 181 -11.80 -42.89 25.79
CA HIS A 181 -10.67 -43.62 25.20
C HIS A 181 -9.58 -43.92 26.22
N ALA A 182 -9.23 -42.94 27.06
CA ALA A 182 -8.23 -43.11 28.12
C ALA A 182 -8.60 -44.26 29.08
N VAL A 183 -9.88 -44.40 29.43
CA VAL A 183 -10.34 -45.38 30.42
C VAL A 183 -10.60 -46.76 29.82
N ASN A 184 -11.22 -46.83 28.63
CA ASN A 184 -11.77 -48.09 28.10
C ASN A 184 -10.83 -48.82 27.13
N ASP A 185 -9.94 -48.10 26.44
CA ASP A 185 -9.11 -48.69 25.37
C ASP A 185 -7.75 -49.21 25.87
N VAL A 186 -7.59 -49.36 27.20
CA VAL A 186 -6.41 -49.98 27.82
C VAL A 186 -6.27 -51.47 27.46
N SER A 187 -7.35 -52.11 27.01
CA SER A 187 -7.37 -53.50 26.50
C SER A 187 -6.53 -53.72 25.23
N VAL A 188 -6.09 -52.66 24.54
CA VAL A 188 -5.10 -52.73 23.45
C VAL A 188 -3.78 -53.36 23.91
N PHE A 189 -3.40 -53.21 25.18
CA PHE A 189 -2.18 -53.79 25.73
C PHE A 189 -2.29 -55.29 26.02
N THR A 190 -3.50 -55.85 26.20
CA THR A 190 -3.67 -57.28 26.51
C THR A 190 -3.51 -58.18 25.28
N HIS A 191 -3.62 -57.61 24.07
CA HIS A 191 -3.54 -58.34 22.80
C HIS A 191 -2.18 -58.18 22.09
N ALA A 192 -1.26 -57.39 22.66
CA ALA A 192 0.03 -57.09 22.06
C ALA A 192 1.11 -58.11 22.50
N GLN A 193 1.45 -59.06 21.63
CA GLN A 193 2.55 -60.01 21.86
C GLN A 193 3.79 -59.64 21.03
N GLY A 194 4.90 -59.36 21.71
CA GLY A 194 6.20 -59.04 21.10
C GLY A 194 6.54 -57.54 21.01
N ARG A 195 7.84 -57.23 20.86
CA ARG A 195 8.36 -55.84 20.88
C ARG A 195 7.78 -54.93 19.78
N GLY A 196 7.44 -55.49 18.62
CA GLY A 196 6.81 -54.74 17.52
C GLY A 196 5.34 -54.40 17.81
N ALA A 197 4.56 -55.39 18.26
CA ALA A 197 3.15 -55.21 18.62
C ALA A 197 2.99 -54.23 19.79
N MET A 198 3.89 -54.26 20.78
CA MET A 198 3.90 -53.30 21.89
C MET A 198 4.14 -51.85 21.43
N LYS A 199 5.00 -51.61 20.44
CA LYS A 199 5.20 -50.26 19.87
C LYS A 199 3.95 -49.77 19.15
N VAL A 200 3.25 -50.65 18.43
CA VAL A 200 1.99 -50.31 17.76
C VAL A 200 0.89 -50.03 18.78
N ALA A 201 0.75 -50.85 19.82
CA ALA A 201 -0.19 -50.63 20.92
C ALA A 201 0.03 -49.30 21.63
N LEU A 202 1.30 -48.96 21.94
CA LEU A 202 1.68 -47.66 22.49
C LEU A 202 1.29 -46.51 21.55
N ALA A 203 1.57 -46.64 20.25
CA ALA A 203 1.20 -45.62 19.28
C ALA A 203 -0.31 -45.43 19.17
N VAL A 204 -1.08 -46.52 19.01
CA VAL A 204 -2.56 -46.49 18.89
C VAL A 204 -3.23 -45.91 20.13
N TYR A 205 -2.67 -46.13 21.32
CA TYR A 205 -3.23 -45.59 22.56
C TYR A 205 -2.83 -44.13 22.80
N PHE A 206 -1.53 -43.81 22.73
CA PHE A 206 -1.03 -42.47 23.10
C PHE A 206 -1.17 -41.43 21.98
N VAL A 207 -1.10 -41.80 20.69
CA VAL A 207 -1.20 -40.83 19.59
C VAL A 207 -2.57 -40.13 19.59
N PRO A 208 -3.72 -40.81 19.72
CA PRO A 208 -5.02 -40.15 19.83
C PRO A 208 -5.15 -39.28 21.08
N LEU A 209 -4.58 -39.69 22.22
CA LEU A 209 -4.61 -38.90 23.45
C LEU A 209 -3.82 -37.60 23.33
N VAL A 210 -2.58 -37.66 22.85
CA VAL A 210 -1.73 -36.46 22.71
C VAL A 210 -2.24 -35.58 21.56
N SER A 211 -2.67 -36.18 20.45
CA SER A 211 -3.27 -35.43 19.34
C SER A 211 -4.57 -34.77 19.78
N GLY A 212 -5.44 -35.50 20.46
CA GLY A 212 -6.71 -35.01 20.98
C GLY A 212 -6.56 -33.90 22.01
N ALA A 213 -5.59 -34.03 22.93
CA ALA A 213 -5.26 -32.95 23.85
C ALA A 213 -4.78 -31.69 23.11
N GLY A 214 -3.96 -31.87 22.05
CA GLY A 214 -3.58 -30.79 21.15
C GLY A 214 -4.79 -30.14 20.46
N ILE A 215 -5.72 -30.94 19.94
CA ILE A 215 -6.96 -30.46 19.31
C ILE A 215 -7.78 -29.63 20.30
N VAL A 216 -8.02 -30.14 21.51
CA VAL A 216 -8.76 -29.41 22.54
C VAL A 216 -8.08 -28.10 22.90
N ALA A 217 -6.75 -28.07 23.02
CA ALA A 217 -6.01 -26.83 23.26
C ALA A 217 -6.22 -25.80 22.13
N PHE A 218 -6.16 -26.23 20.87
CA PHE A 218 -6.44 -25.37 19.71
C PHE A 218 -7.92 -24.95 19.59
N MET A 219 -8.87 -25.76 20.05
CA MET A 219 -10.29 -25.39 20.10
C MET A 219 -10.62 -24.43 21.26
N LEU A 220 -9.92 -24.52 22.39
CA LEU A 220 -10.10 -23.60 23.52
C LEU A 220 -9.44 -22.25 23.27
N LYS A 221 -8.39 -22.21 22.45
CA LYS A 221 -7.58 -21.04 22.14
C LYS A 221 -8.39 -19.78 21.75
N PRO A 222 -9.39 -19.82 20.83
CA PRO A 222 -10.19 -18.64 20.50
C PRO A 222 -10.91 -17.99 21.69
N LEU A 223 -11.18 -18.74 22.76
CA LEU A 223 -11.85 -18.21 23.96
C LEU A 223 -10.90 -17.39 24.85
N PHE A 224 -9.59 -17.63 24.76
CA PHE A 224 -8.57 -17.00 25.61
C PHE A 224 -7.58 -16.11 24.85
N ALA A 225 -7.52 -16.23 23.52
CA ALA A 225 -6.63 -15.45 22.68
C ALA A 225 -6.97 -13.95 22.81
N LYS A 226 -5.99 -13.18 23.30
CA LYS A 226 -6.09 -11.72 23.32
C LYS A 226 -6.12 -11.23 21.87
N PRO A 227 -7.00 -10.29 21.52
CA PRO A 227 -6.95 -9.67 20.19
C PRO A 227 -5.55 -9.11 19.93
N ALA A 228 -5.12 -9.10 18.66
CA ALA A 228 -4.03 -8.24 18.24
C ALA A 228 -4.28 -6.83 18.82
N LYS A 229 -3.25 -6.20 19.39
CA LYS A 229 -3.41 -4.89 20.02
C LYS A 229 -3.97 -3.94 18.95
N PRO A 230 -5.21 -3.43 19.09
CA PRO A 230 -5.72 -2.47 18.15
C PRO A 230 -4.77 -1.27 18.14
N THR A 231 -4.62 -0.64 16.98
CA THR A 231 -3.97 0.66 16.89
C THR A 231 -4.67 1.57 17.88
N LYS A 232 -3.93 2.12 18.86
CA LYS A 232 -4.53 3.02 19.84
C LYS A 232 -4.97 4.27 19.09
N GLU A 233 -6.28 4.41 18.90
CA GLU A 233 -6.88 5.64 18.40
C GLU A 233 -6.62 6.76 19.42
N ARG A 234 -6.55 7.99 18.94
CA ARG A 234 -6.27 9.13 19.81
C ARG A 234 -7.55 9.56 20.49
N VAL A 235 -7.63 9.38 21.81
CA VAL A 235 -8.72 9.93 22.63
C VAL A 235 -8.56 11.45 22.71
N LEU A 236 -9.62 12.18 22.40
CA LEU A 236 -9.67 13.64 22.52
C LEU A 236 -9.93 14.08 23.97
N ASP A 237 -9.38 15.24 24.33
CA ASP A 237 -9.65 15.88 25.61
C ASP A 237 -10.78 16.91 25.44
N PRO A 238 -11.91 16.79 26.17
CA PRO A 238 -13.00 17.76 26.13
C PRO A 238 -12.57 19.21 26.41
N GLN A 239 -11.50 19.42 27.20
CA GLN A 239 -10.98 20.77 27.48
C GLN A 239 -10.20 21.35 26.30
N VAL A 240 -9.64 20.51 25.44
CA VAL A 240 -8.88 20.92 24.26
C VAL A 240 -9.81 21.18 23.08
N GLU A 241 -10.82 20.33 22.89
CA GLU A 241 -11.79 20.39 21.77
C GLU A 241 -13.25 20.64 22.23
N PRO A 242 -13.53 21.71 23.00
CA PRO A 242 -14.85 21.91 23.63
C PRO A 242 -15.99 22.10 22.62
N LEU A 243 -15.71 22.68 21.45
CA LEU A 243 -16.71 22.89 20.40
C LEU A 243 -17.15 21.58 19.76
N LEU A 244 -16.22 20.67 19.47
CA LEU A 244 -16.56 19.34 18.93
C LEU A 244 -17.48 18.58 19.89
N TYR A 245 -17.15 18.57 21.18
CA TYR A 245 -17.97 17.92 22.20
C TYR A 245 -19.36 18.56 22.29
N ALA A 246 -19.46 19.89 22.27
CA ALA A 246 -20.74 20.59 22.27
C ALA A 246 -21.56 20.32 20.99
N PHE A 247 -20.91 20.21 19.85
CA PHE A 247 -21.55 19.84 18.58
C PHE A 247 -22.10 18.41 18.64
N VAL A 248 -21.31 17.44 19.11
CA VAL A 248 -21.72 16.05 19.30
C VAL A 248 -22.87 15.95 20.32
N ASP A 249 -22.80 16.71 21.42
CA ASP A 249 -23.89 16.81 22.39
C ASP A 249 -25.19 17.31 21.74
N GLY A 250 -25.11 18.33 20.89
CA GLY A 250 -26.26 18.83 20.12
C GLY A 250 -26.86 17.78 19.18
N VAL A 251 -26.03 16.97 18.52
CA VAL A 251 -26.50 15.82 17.72
C VAL A 251 -27.14 14.75 18.60
N CYS A 252 -26.52 14.40 19.73
CA CYS A 252 -27.05 13.42 20.68
C CYS A 252 -28.42 13.83 21.23
N GLU A 253 -28.58 15.10 21.63
CA GLU A 253 -29.85 15.66 22.09
C GLU A 253 -30.91 15.61 20.99
N SER A 254 -30.53 15.97 19.76
CA SER A 254 -31.43 15.93 18.61
C SER A 254 -31.88 14.51 18.25
N VAL A 255 -31.00 13.51 18.33
CA VAL A 255 -31.28 12.11 17.96
C VAL A 255 -31.88 11.31 19.12
N GLY A 256 -31.73 11.77 20.37
CA GLY A 256 -32.06 11.02 21.57
C GLY A 256 -31.04 9.92 21.90
N ALA A 257 -29.78 10.10 21.50
CA ALA A 257 -28.69 9.16 21.74
C ALA A 257 -27.95 9.46 23.07
N PRO A 258 -27.42 8.44 23.76
CA PRO A 258 -26.55 8.68 24.92
C PRO A 258 -25.28 9.40 24.49
N ARG A 259 -24.79 10.31 25.33
CA ARG A 259 -23.53 11.03 25.09
C ARG A 259 -22.34 10.05 25.13
N PRO A 260 -21.41 10.09 24.15
CA PRO A 260 -20.18 9.32 24.19
C PRO A 260 -19.35 9.67 25.43
N GLU A 261 -18.84 8.66 26.12
CA GLU A 261 -17.92 8.86 27.25
C GLU A 261 -16.54 9.29 26.76
N ARG A 262 -16.15 8.83 25.57
CA ARG A 262 -14.93 9.25 24.90
C ARG A 262 -15.13 9.36 23.39
N ILE A 263 -14.45 10.35 22.81
CA ILE A 263 -14.37 10.56 21.38
C ILE A 263 -12.94 10.23 20.95
N GLU A 264 -12.81 9.29 20.03
CA GLU A 264 -11.56 8.82 19.46
C GLU A 264 -11.44 9.34 18.02
N VAL A 265 -10.21 9.60 17.56
CA VAL A 265 -9.96 10.03 16.18
C VAL A 265 -8.90 9.18 15.50
N ASP A 266 -9.09 8.96 14.21
CA ASP A 266 -8.15 8.26 13.33
C ASP A 266 -7.97 8.98 11.97
N CYS A 267 -7.22 8.35 11.06
CA CYS A 267 -6.92 8.89 9.73
C CYS A 267 -7.92 8.46 8.64
N GLN A 268 -8.93 7.66 8.96
CA GLN A 268 -9.81 7.03 7.98
C GLN A 268 -10.89 7.97 7.42
N VAL A 269 -11.51 7.55 6.32
CA VAL A 269 -12.73 8.17 5.77
C VAL A 269 -13.95 7.40 6.29
N ASN A 270 -14.13 7.42 7.60
CA ASN A 270 -15.21 6.71 8.26
C ASN A 270 -15.59 7.40 9.58
N ALA A 271 -16.72 6.99 10.14
CA ALA A 271 -17.07 7.19 11.53
C ALA A 271 -17.71 5.93 12.06
N ALA A 272 -17.68 5.74 13.37
CA ALA A 272 -18.35 4.62 14.01
C ALA A 272 -18.81 5.03 15.41
N ALA A 273 -20.05 4.70 15.77
CA ALA A 273 -20.52 4.78 17.15
C ALA A 273 -20.82 3.38 17.71
N GLY A 274 -20.41 3.13 18.95
CA GLY A 274 -20.59 1.83 19.57
C GLY A 274 -20.37 1.84 21.07
N TYR A 275 -20.08 0.67 21.62
CA TYR A 275 -19.84 0.48 23.04
C TYR A 275 -18.48 -0.20 23.28
N SER A 276 -17.76 0.23 24.32
CA SER A 276 -16.42 -0.26 24.65
C SER A 276 -16.41 -1.71 25.15
N GLY A 277 -15.31 -2.45 24.91
CA GLY A 277 -15.08 -3.78 25.49
C GLY A 277 -15.15 -4.97 24.52
N GLY A 278 -14.76 -6.16 25.00
CA GLY A 278 -14.74 -7.41 24.21
C GLY A 278 -16.06 -8.20 24.25
N ALA A 279 -16.15 -9.30 23.49
CA ALA A 279 -17.36 -10.12 23.32
C ALA A 279 -17.98 -10.72 24.59
N PHE A 280 -17.26 -10.66 25.72
CA PHE A 280 -17.71 -11.17 27.03
C PHE A 280 -17.86 -10.07 28.10
N SER A 281 -17.75 -8.78 27.74
CA SER A 281 -17.97 -7.66 28.65
C SER A 281 -19.46 -7.27 28.67
N PHE A 282 -20.27 -8.00 29.45
CA PHE A 282 -21.73 -7.85 29.42
C PHE A 282 -22.29 -6.75 30.34
N PHE A 283 -21.55 -6.31 31.37
CA PHE A 283 -22.11 -5.51 32.46
C PHE A 283 -21.64 -4.04 32.55
N ALA A 284 -20.58 -3.65 31.82
CA ALA A 284 -20.14 -2.27 31.74
C ALA A 284 -19.48 -2.04 30.37
N ARG A 285 -20.25 -1.42 29.45
CA ARG A 285 -19.73 -0.95 28.17
C ARG A 285 -20.10 0.51 28.02
N GLU A 286 -19.10 1.33 27.77
CA GLU A 286 -19.21 2.79 27.69
C GLU A 286 -19.47 3.19 26.23
N PRO A 287 -20.33 4.17 25.94
CA PRO A 287 -20.52 4.62 24.57
C PRO A 287 -19.26 5.32 24.04
N VAL A 288 -18.85 4.97 22.82
CA VAL A 288 -17.64 5.47 22.16
C VAL A 288 -18.00 5.96 20.78
N LEU A 289 -17.42 7.09 20.39
CA LEU A 289 -17.53 7.64 19.04
C LEU A 289 -16.13 7.74 18.43
N VAL A 290 -15.93 7.10 17.29
CA VAL A 290 -14.71 7.20 16.48
C VAL A 290 -14.99 8.12 15.30
N ILE A 291 -14.18 9.15 15.13
CA ILE A 291 -14.31 10.14 14.05
C ILE A 291 -13.06 10.10 13.18
N GLY A 292 -13.21 9.68 11.93
CA GLY A 292 -12.14 9.69 10.96
C GLY A 292 -11.86 11.10 10.44
N LEU A 293 -10.63 11.58 10.64
CA LEU A 293 -10.24 12.91 10.21
C LEU A 293 -10.18 13.03 8.68
N GLY A 294 -9.94 11.93 7.95
CA GLY A 294 -10.01 11.89 6.49
C GLY A 294 -11.41 12.22 5.97
N MET A 295 -12.44 11.80 6.70
CA MET A 295 -13.83 12.17 6.41
C MET A 295 -14.09 13.64 6.75
N VAL A 296 -13.75 14.08 7.96
CA VAL A 296 -13.98 15.47 8.41
C VAL A 296 -13.34 16.48 7.45
N ALA A 297 -12.12 16.22 6.98
CA ALA A 297 -11.42 17.09 6.05
C ALA A 297 -12.23 17.34 4.77
N GLY A 298 -13.03 16.35 4.34
CA GLY A 298 -13.71 16.35 3.05
C GLY A 298 -15.19 16.70 3.07
N LEU A 299 -15.80 16.83 4.26
CA LEU A 299 -17.23 17.10 4.43
C LEU A 299 -17.49 18.56 4.83
N ASP A 300 -18.68 19.05 4.47
CA ASP A 300 -19.25 20.27 5.05
C ASP A 300 -19.96 19.98 6.38
N LEU A 301 -20.33 21.03 7.13
CA LEU A 301 -20.98 20.93 8.45
C LEU A 301 -22.31 20.17 8.40
N LYS A 302 -23.10 20.31 7.32
CA LYS A 302 -24.37 19.59 7.19
C LYS A 302 -24.11 18.11 6.94
N GLN A 303 -23.21 17.80 6.02
CA GLN A 303 -22.82 16.41 5.75
C GLN A 303 -22.27 15.76 7.01
N PHE A 304 -21.40 16.44 7.75
CA PHE A 304 -20.84 15.94 9.00
C PHE A 304 -21.90 15.76 10.10
N ALA A 305 -22.79 16.72 10.32
CA ALA A 305 -23.93 16.57 11.24
C ALA A 305 -24.82 15.38 10.86
N GLY A 306 -25.04 15.19 9.55
CA GLY A 306 -25.76 14.06 9.00
C GLY A 306 -25.10 12.72 9.33
N VAL A 307 -23.80 12.57 9.05
CA VAL A 307 -23.04 11.35 9.37
C VAL A 307 -23.05 11.10 10.89
N MET A 308 -22.83 12.12 11.72
CA MET A 308 -22.91 11.95 13.17
C MET A 308 -24.31 11.50 13.62
N ALA A 309 -25.38 12.01 13.01
CA ALA A 309 -26.74 11.58 13.30
C ALA A 309 -27.00 10.13 12.85
N HIS A 310 -26.42 9.69 11.74
CA HIS A 310 -26.45 8.28 11.30
C HIS A 310 -25.80 7.37 12.36
N GLU A 311 -24.55 7.66 12.71
CA GLU A 311 -23.75 6.86 13.64
C GLU A 311 -24.39 6.82 15.04
N LEU A 312 -24.73 7.99 15.59
CA LEU A 312 -25.38 8.08 16.90
C LEU A 312 -26.80 7.50 16.87
N GLY A 313 -27.43 7.44 15.69
CA GLY A 313 -28.68 6.74 15.44
C GLY A 313 -28.60 5.25 15.77
N HIS A 314 -27.45 4.59 15.55
CA HIS A 314 -27.25 3.18 15.91
C HIS A 314 -27.31 2.93 17.43
N ILE A 315 -26.90 3.90 18.25
CA ILE A 315 -26.89 3.78 19.72
C ILE A 315 -28.15 4.34 20.39
N SER A 316 -28.99 5.09 19.66
CA SER A 316 -30.23 5.71 20.16
C SER A 316 -31.30 4.71 20.65
N GLN A 317 -31.30 3.47 20.16
CA GLN A 317 -32.37 2.48 20.41
C GLN A 317 -32.27 1.76 21.78
N GLY A 318 -31.49 2.28 22.73
CA GLY A 318 -31.39 1.77 24.10
C GLY A 318 -31.03 0.28 24.18
N SER A 319 -31.95 -0.55 24.70
CA SER A 319 -31.74 -1.99 24.88
C SER A 319 -31.53 -2.75 23.56
N GLY A 320 -32.13 -2.29 22.45
CA GLY A 320 -31.93 -2.87 21.13
C GLY A 320 -30.50 -2.68 20.61
N ALA A 321 -29.94 -1.48 20.83
CA ALA A 321 -28.56 -1.17 20.46
C ALA A 321 -27.55 -2.04 21.23
N ARG A 322 -27.76 -2.25 22.54
CA ARG A 322 -26.91 -3.14 23.35
C ARG A 322 -26.97 -4.60 22.90
N LEU A 323 -28.16 -5.09 22.55
CA LEU A 323 -28.33 -6.45 22.05
C LEU A 323 -27.63 -6.65 20.69
N MET A 324 -27.68 -5.63 19.82
CA MET A 324 -26.95 -5.63 18.57
C MET A 324 -25.44 -5.57 18.75
N ASP A 325 -24.96 -4.81 19.72
CA ASP A 325 -23.54 -4.78 20.05
C ASP A 325 -23.04 -6.14 20.56
N VAL A 326 -23.87 -6.90 21.29
CA VAL A 326 -23.58 -8.31 21.63
C VAL A 326 -23.48 -9.16 20.35
N ILE A 327 -24.46 -9.07 19.44
CA ILE A 327 -24.45 -9.81 18.16
C ILE A 327 -23.19 -9.49 17.35
N SER A 328 -22.87 -8.20 17.16
CA SER A 328 -21.67 -7.75 16.45
C SER A 328 -20.39 -8.22 17.15
N SER A 329 -20.37 -8.24 18.48
CA SER A 329 -19.21 -8.73 19.23
C SER A 329 -18.99 -10.24 19.08
N ILE A 330 -20.06 -11.04 19.03
CA ILE A 330 -20.01 -12.48 18.75
C ILE A 330 -19.52 -12.72 17.32
N ASN A 331 -20.05 -11.99 16.33
CA ASN A 331 -19.59 -12.08 14.94
C ASN A 331 -18.10 -11.72 14.79
N ARG A 332 -17.64 -10.62 15.41
CA ARG A 332 -16.20 -10.25 15.45
C ARG A 332 -15.34 -11.32 16.10
N TRP A 333 -15.85 -12.00 17.13
CA TRP A 333 -15.14 -13.13 17.75
C TRP A 333 -15.02 -14.32 16.79
N PHE A 334 -16.11 -14.71 16.12
CA PHE A 334 -16.08 -15.77 15.11
C PHE A 334 -15.16 -15.43 13.94
N ALA A 335 -15.26 -14.21 13.39
CA ALA A 335 -14.44 -13.74 12.29
C ALA A 335 -12.94 -13.85 12.64
N ARG A 336 -12.52 -13.35 13.81
CA ARG A 336 -11.16 -13.54 14.30
C ARG A 336 -10.78 -15.01 14.44
N ALA A 337 -11.62 -15.81 15.10
CA ALA A 337 -11.34 -17.22 15.34
C ALA A 337 -11.15 -18.02 14.04
N VAL A 338 -11.78 -17.58 12.94
CA VAL A 338 -11.70 -18.21 11.62
C VAL A 338 -10.49 -17.68 10.83
N TYR A 339 -10.38 -16.36 10.68
CA TYR A 339 -9.47 -15.72 9.74
C TYR A 339 -8.11 -15.34 10.33
N GLU A 340 -8.05 -14.98 11.62
CA GLU A 340 -6.80 -14.54 12.24
C GLU A 340 -5.84 -15.74 12.40
N ARG A 341 -4.61 -15.58 11.89
CA ARG A 341 -3.50 -16.52 12.07
C ARG A 341 -2.60 -15.98 13.16
N ASP A 342 -2.17 -16.83 14.08
CA ASP A 342 -1.35 -16.39 15.21
C ASP A 342 -0.04 -17.18 15.36
N GLY A 343 0.72 -16.82 16.40
CA GLY A 343 2.01 -17.46 16.70
C GLY A 343 1.92 -18.95 17.02
N TRP A 344 0.76 -19.49 17.44
CA TRP A 344 0.59 -20.93 17.66
C TRP A 344 0.49 -21.68 16.35
N ASP A 345 -0.15 -21.09 15.35
CA ASP A 345 -0.22 -21.67 14.00
C ASP A 345 1.18 -21.72 13.37
N GLN A 346 1.96 -20.65 13.51
CA GLN A 346 3.36 -20.62 13.06
C GLN A 346 4.25 -21.59 13.85
N ALA A 347 4.07 -21.69 15.18
CA ALA A 347 4.82 -22.66 15.99
C ALA A 347 4.50 -24.11 15.58
N LEU A 348 3.22 -24.41 15.32
CA LEU A 348 2.80 -25.73 14.82
C LEU A 348 3.40 -26.01 13.44
N GLU A 349 3.40 -25.03 12.55
CA GLU A 349 3.97 -25.12 11.20
C GLU A 349 5.47 -25.42 11.26
N ASN A 350 6.22 -24.62 12.00
CA ASN A 350 7.67 -24.78 12.23
C ASN A 350 8.01 -26.14 12.87
N TRP A 351 7.15 -26.65 13.77
CA TRP A 351 7.39 -27.93 14.44
C TRP A 351 7.16 -29.14 13.54
N SER A 352 6.26 -29.04 12.56
CA SER A 352 5.87 -30.14 11.67
C SER A 352 6.68 -30.23 10.37
N THR A 353 7.53 -29.24 10.09
CA THR A 353 8.49 -29.24 8.97
C THR A 353 9.89 -29.74 9.36
N GLY A 354 10.14 -30.15 10.61
CA GLY A 354 11.42 -30.70 11.06
C GLY A 354 11.75 -32.09 10.49
N GLU A 355 13.04 -32.46 10.43
CA GLU A 355 13.60 -33.66 9.76
C GLU A 355 13.19 -35.03 10.35
N ASN A 356 12.25 -35.09 11.29
CA ASN A 356 11.86 -36.31 12.00
C ASN A 356 10.55 -36.90 11.44
N GLY A 357 10.64 -38.00 10.67
CA GLY A 357 9.51 -38.60 9.94
C GLY A 357 8.29 -39.05 10.77
N SER A 358 8.44 -39.37 12.06
CA SER A 358 7.32 -39.74 12.95
C SER A 358 6.54 -38.53 13.47
N LEU A 359 7.16 -37.35 13.53
CA LEU A 359 6.52 -36.10 13.95
C LEU A 359 5.67 -35.48 12.83
N ILE A 360 5.93 -35.86 11.57
CA ILE A 360 5.18 -35.38 10.39
C ILE A 360 3.72 -35.88 10.42
N LEU A 361 3.50 -37.16 10.73
CA LEU A 361 2.14 -37.71 10.81
C LEU A 361 1.34 -37.06 11.95
N PHE A 362 1.97 -36.92 13.12
CA PHE A 362 1.37 -36.27 14.29
C PHE A 362 1.02 -34.80 14.00
N GLY A 363 1.95 -34.05 13.41
CA GLY A 363 1.72 -32.69 12.96
C GLY A 363 0.61 -32.59 11.90
N ALA A 364 0.54 -33.55 10.97
CA ALA A 364 -0.52 -33.60 9.96
C ALA A 364 -1.91 -33.82 10.56
N VAL A 365 -2.05 -34.68 11.59
CA VAL A 365 -3.33 -34.89 12.31
C VAL A 365 -3.76 -33.61 13.02
N ILE A 366 -2.85 -32.94 13.73
CA ILE A 366 -3.18 -31.67 14.41
C ILE A 366 -3.54 -30.59 13.38
N ARG A 367 -2.79 -30.45 12.29
CA ARG A 367 -3.09 -29.49 11.20
C ARG A 367 -4.47 -29.75 10.60
N LEU A 368 -4.81 -31.01 10.32
CA LEU A 368 -6.13 -31.39 9.80
C LEU A 368 -7.24 -31.01 10.79
N ALA A 369 -7.02 -31.23 12.08
CA ALA A 369 -8.00 -30.90 13.10
C ALA A 369 -8.15 -29.38 13.34
N VAL A 370 -7.05 -28.61 13.27
CA VAL A 370 -7.10 -27.14 13.28
C VAL A 370 -7.87 -26.63 12.07
N TRP A 371 -7.59 -27.17 10.87
CA TRP A 371 -8.32 -26.86 9.66
C TRP A 371 -9.82 -27.17 9.79
N LEU A 372 -10.15 -28.35 10.34
CA LEU A 372 -11.53 -28.78 10.55
C LEU A 372 -12.25 -27.86 11.56
N THR A 373 -11.57 -27.50 12.65
CA THR A 373 -12.09 -26.58 13.66
C THR A 373 -12.41 -25.22 13.06
N ARG A 374 -11.48 -24.65 12.27
CA ARG A 374 -11.73 -23.39 11.54
C ARG A 374 -12.89 -23.53 10.57
N ARG A 375 -13.03 -24.68 9.90
CA ARG A 375 -14.14 -24.91 8.98
C ARG A 375 -15.48 -24.98 9.70
N VAL A 376 -15.54 -25.60 10.89
CA VAL A 376 -16.74 -25.58 11.74
C VAL A 376 -17.08 -24.16 12.17
N LEU A 377 -16.10 -23.41 12.69
CA LEU A 377 -16.29 -22.00 13.07
C LEU A 377 -16.72 -21.13 11.88
N TRP A 378 -16.18 -21.39 10.68
CA TRP A 378 -16.55 -20.71 9.43
C TRP A 378 -18.01 -20.99 9.05
N VAL A 379 -18.48 -22.24 9.18
CA VAL A 379 -19.90 -22.58 8.95
C VAL A 379 -20.79 -21.86 9.97
N LEU A 380 -20.41 -21.85 11.25
CA LEU A 380 -21.17 -21.15 12.29
C LEU A 380 -21.23 -19.63 12.03
N LEU A 381 -20.11 -19.02 11.63
CA LEU A 381 -20.03 -17.61 11.23
C LEU A 381 -21.01 -17.30 10.09
N HIS A 382 -21.00 -18.11 9.03
CA HIS A 382 -21.86 -17.89 7.86
C HIS A 382 -23.34 -18.14 8.18
N ALA A 383 -23.65 -19.09 9.05
CA ALA A 383 -25.00 -19.29 9.56
C ALA A 383 -25.48 -18.05 10.35
N GLY A 384 -24.60 -17.46 11.17
CA GLY A 384 -24.87 -16.19 11.85
C GLY A 384 -25.15 -15.05 10.87
N HIS A 385 -24.30 -14.86 9.85
CA HIS A 385 -24.50 -13.82 8.84
C HIS A 385 -25.84 -13.97 8.11
N LEU A 386 -26.20 -15.19 7.68
CA LEU A 386 -27.45 -15.44 6.96
C LEU A 386 -28.69 -14.97 7.74
N VAL A 387 -28.69 -15.20 9.05
CA VAL A 387 -29.81 -14.84 9.94
C VAL A 387 -29.85 -13.33 10.22
N ASN A 388 -28.70 -12.66 10.20
CA ASN A 388 -28.57 -11.24 10.57
C ASN A 388 -28.66 -10.26 9.39
N MET A 389 -28.44 -10.69 8.14
CA MET A 389 -28.36 -9.82 6.96
C MET A 389 -29.57 -8.91 6.76
N VAL A 390 -30.80 -9.45 6.85
CA VAL A 390 -32.03 -8.64 6.71
C VAL A 390 -32.11 -7.57 7.80
N PHE A 391 -31.69 -7.92 9.01
CA PHE A 391 -31.73 -7.04 10.16
C PHE A 391 -30.69 -5.91 10.05
N LEU A 392 -29.46 -6.26 9.66
CA LEU A 392 -28.39 -5.28 9.41
C LEU A 392 -28.86 -4.24 8.40
N ARG A 393 -29.45 -4.67 7.28
CA ARG A 393 -29.99 -3.74 6.28
C ARG A 393 -31.09 -2.84 6.83
N GLN A 394 -32.02 -3.39 7.63
CA GLN A 394 -33.07 -2.57 8.24
C GLN A 394 -32.49 -1.53 9.20
N ARG A 395 -31.46 -1.88 9.97
CA ARG A 395 -30.78 -0.96 10.88
C ARG A 395 -30.09 0.19 10.13
N GLU A 396 -29.47 -0.09 8.99
CA GLU A 396 -28.90 0.94 8.11
C GLU A 396 -29.97 1.92 7.61
N TYR A 397 -31.11 1.39 7.16
CA TYR A 397 -32.23 2.25 6.74
C TYR A 397 -32.80 3.09 7.89
N ASP A 398 -32.83 2.55 9.11
CA ASP A 398 -33.29 3.31 10.28
C ASP A 398 -32.29 4.42 10.65
N ALA A 399 -30.98 4.17 10.51
CA ALA A 399 -29.94 5.18 10.69
C ALA A 399 -29.96 6.27 9.60
N ASP A 400 -30.18 5.88 8.34
CA ASP A 400 -30.34 6.82 7.21
C ASP A 400 -31.50 7.80 7.43
N ARG A 401 -32.55 7.38 8.16
CA ARG A 401 -33.66 8.27 8.51
C ARG A 401 -33.25 9.34 9.51
N TYR A 402 -32.39 9.03 10.49
CA TYR A 402 -31.84 10.04 11.39
C TYR A 402 -31.00 11.07 10.63
N GLU A 403 -30.14 10.61 9.71
CA GLU A 403 -29.38 11.51 8.83
C GLU A 403 -30.30 12.37 7.96
N ALA A 404 -31.30 11.76 7.29
CA ALA A 404 -32.23 12.47 6.42
C ALA A 404 -33.08 13.49 7.20
N ARG A 405 -33.47 13.23 8.45
CA ARG A 405 -34.19 14.19 9.31
C ARG A 405 -33.26 15.27 9.87
N MET A 406 -31.98 14.94 10.09
CA MET A 406 -30.98 15.90 10.54
C MET A 406 -30.71 16.97 9.47
N VAL A 407 -30.47 16.57 8.22
CA VAL A 407 -29.98 17.50 7.17
C VAL A 407 -30.79 17.53 5.87
N GLY A 408 -31.85 16.73 5.78
CA GLY A 408 -32.69 16.61 4.59
C GLY A 408 -32.18 15.60 3.57
N ALA A 409 -33.09 14.99 2.82
CA ALA A 409 -32.80 13.94 1.83
C ALA A 409 -31.84 14.39 0.71
N LYS A 410 -31.83 15.69 0.37
CA LYS A 410 -30.91 16.25 -0.62
C LYS A 410 -29.47 16.21 -0.12
N VAL A 411 -29.23 16.65 1.11
CA VAL A 411 -27.89 16.62 1.72
C VAL A 411 -27.47 15.18 1.95
N PHE A 412 -28.34 14.31 2.49
CA PHE A 412 -28.09 12.86 2.60
C PHE A 412 -27.57 12.28 1.28
N THR A 413 -28.25 12.56 0.16
CA THR A 413 -27.81 12.08 -1.16
C THR A 413 -26.42 12.61 -1.52
N GLN A 414 -26.13 13.88 -1.24
CA GLN A 414 -24.82 14.47 -1.48
C GLN A 414 -23.75 13.84 -0.58
N THR A 415 -24.06 13.58 0.70
CA THR A 415 -23.17 12.89 1.65
C THR A 415 -22.81 11.50 1.15
N CYS A 416 -23.77 10.69 0.70
CA CYS A 416 -23.49 9.36 0.17
C CYS A 416 -22.46 9.42 -0.97
N TRP A 417 -22.67 10.30 -1.95
CA TRP A 417 -21.73 10.45 -3.07
C TRP A 417 -20.37 11.00 -2.65
N ARG A 418 -20.36 11.94 -1.69
CA ARG A 418 -19.14 12.54 -1.19
C ARG A 418 -18.29 11.55 -0.40
N MET A 419 -18.90 10.71 0.44
CA MET A 419 -18.22 9.63 1.15
C MET A 419 -17.54 8.67 0.19
N ARG A 420 -18.22 8.27 -0.90
CA ARG A 420 -17.63 7.39 -1.93
C ARG A 420 -16.44 8.02 -2.63
N GLU A 421 -16.54 9.31 -2.96
CA GLU A 421 -15.44 10.06 -3.58
C GLU A 421 -14.22 10.14 -2.64
N LEU A 422 -14.44 10.42 -1.36
CA LEU A 422 -13.37 10.47 -0.36
C LEU A 422 -12.75 9.09 -0.09
N GLN A 423 -13.56 8.02 -0.06
CA GLN A 423 -13.05 6.64 0.06
C GLN A 423 -12.16 6.27 -1.13
N LEU A 424 -12.56 6.62 -2.36
CA LEU A 424 -11.73 6.42 -3.55
C LEU A 424 -10.44 7.25 -3.49
N ALA A 425 -10.53 8.52 -3.07
CA ALA A 425 -9.36 9.36 -2.88
C ALA A 425 -8.41 8.80 -1.80
N SER A 426 -8.93 8.17 -0.75
CA SER A 426 -8.14 7.51 0.29
C SER A 426 -7.35 6.32 -0.23
N GLN A 427 -7.90 5.57 -1.21
CA GLN A 427 -7.16 4.49 -1.87
C GLN A 427 -5.98 5.03 -2.68
N PHE A 428 -6.18 6.13 -3.42
CA PHE A 428 -5.08 6.81 -4.11
C PHE A 428 -4.03 7.36 -3.14
N ALA A 429 -4.46 8.00 -2.04
CA ALA A 429 -3.57 8.46 -0.99
C ALA A 429 -2.74 7.33 -0.37
N MET A 430 -3.31 6.13 -0.22
CA MET A 430 -2.57 4.94 0.24
C MET A 430 -1.50 4.51 -0.77
N ALA A 431 -1.82 4.52 -2.07
CA ALA A 431 -0.84 4.24 -3.12
C ALA A 431 0.31 5.27 -3.13
N ASP A 432 -0.01 6.56 -2.90
CA ASP A 432 1.00 7.62 -2.76
C ASP A 432 1.92 7.40 -1.56
N LEU A 433 1.39 6.90 -0.43
CA LEU A 433 2.21 6.57 0.73
C LEU A 433 3.24 5.49 0.42
N GLN A 434 2.88 4.47 -0.36
CA GLN A 434 3.80 3.41 -0.75
C GLN A 434 4.98 3.99 -1.54
N SER A 435 4.72 4.90 -2.50
CA SER A 435 5.77 5.58 -3.27
C SER A 435 6.61 6.53 -2.38
N SER A 436 5.95 7.31 -1.53
CA SER A 436 6.55 8.25 -0.59
C SER A 436 7.48 7.56 0.42
N TRP A 437 7.10 6.36 0.88
CA TRP A 437 7.89 5.53 1.77
C TRP A 437 9.19 5.06 1.10
N GLN A 438 9.14 4.68 -0.18
CA GLN A 438 10.35 4.30 -0.92
C GLN A 438 11.36 5.46 -1.03
N GLN A 439 10.86 6.70 -1.12
CA GLN A 439 11.68 7.92 -1.16
C GLN A 439 12.04 8.45 0.24
N ARG A 440 11.54 7.82 1.31
CA ARG A 440 11.67 8.24 2.71
C ARG A 440 11.18 9.68 2.98
N ARG A 441 10.17 10.12 2.23
CA ARG A 441 9.51 11.43 2.38
C ARG A 441 8.02 11.23 2.58
N LEU A 442 7.59 10.92 3.78
CA LEU A 442 6.17 10.71 4.10
C LEU A 442 5.45 12.05 4.25
N PRO A 443 4.17 12.15 3.85
CA PRO A 443 3.36 13.35 4.09
C PRO A 443 3.08 13.55 5.57
N ASP A 444 3.13 14.79 6.06
CA ASP A 444 2.90 15.10 7.47
C ASP A 444 1.42 15.04 7.88
N ASN A 445 0.48 15.12 6.93
CA ASN A 445 -0.96 15.19 7.15
C ASN A 445 -1.73 14.29 6.18
N TYR A 446 -2.03 13.05 6.60
CA TYR A 446 -2.69 12.07 5.74
C TYR A 446 -4.13 12.47 5.33
N PRO A 447 -5.00 13.00 6.22
CA PRO A 447 -6.30 13.54 5.80
C PRO A 447 -6.21 14.57 4.67
N LYS A 448 -5.18 15.42 4.68
CA LYS A 448 -4.96 16.40 3.61
C LYS A 448 -4.50 15.77 2.31
N LEU A 449 -3.67 14.74 2.38
CA LEU A 449 -3.27 13.95 1.21
C LEU A 449 -4.50 13.30 0.51
N ILE A 450 -5.47 12.84 1.28
CA ILE A 450 -6.76 12.34 0.73
C ILE A 450 -7.45 13.46 -0.05
N LEU A 451 -7.57 14.66 0.52
CA LEU A 451 -8.20 15.78 -0.18
C LEU A 451 -7.46 16.20 -1.44
N THR A 452 -6.13 16.20 -1.42
CA THR A 452 -5.34 16.54 -2.61
C THR A 452 -5.52 15.54 -3.73
N ASN A 453 -5.93 14.30 -3.43
CA ASN A 453 -6.22 13.26 -4.42
C ASN A 453 -7.61 13.39 -5.05
N VAL A 454 -8.60 13.99 -4.39
CA VAL A 454 -9.95 14.21 -4.94
C VAL A 454 -9.95 14.87 -6.33
N PRO A 455 -9.30 16.04 -6.56
CA PRO A 455 -9.28 16.67 -7.87
C PRO A 455 -8.44 15.91 -8.90
N GLN A 456 -7.70 14.87 -8.49
CA GLN A 456 -6.87 14.03 -9.35
C GLN A 456 -7.62 12.81 -9.89
N ILE A 457 -8.81 12.52 -9.34
CA ILE A 457 -9.65 11.42 -9.81
C ILE A 457 -10.13 11.73 -11.24
N PRO A 458 -9.93 10.81 -12.21
CA PRO A 458 -10.42 11.00 -13.57
C PRO A 458 -11.93 11.21 -13.59
N LYS A 459 -12.41 12.19 -14.36
CA LYS A 459 -13.85 12.51 -14.42
C LYS A 459 -14.66 11.33 -14.96
N GLU A 460 -14.10 10.62 -15.93
CA GLU A 460 -14.68 9.43 -16.56
C GLU A 460 -14.76 8.29 -15.53
N MET A 461 -13.72 8.10 -14.73
CA MET A 461 -13.70 7.11 -13.64
C MET A 461 -14.74 7.44 -12.58
N LEU A 462 -14.79 8.71 -12.14
CA LEU A 462 -15.77 9.16 -11.15
C LEU A 462 -17.21 9.02 -11.66
N ALA A 463 -17.45 9.33 -12.93
CA ALA A 463 -18.75 9.16 -13.58
C ALA A 463 -19.15 7.68 -13.69
N ALA A 464 -18.23 6.83 -14.15
CA ALA A 464 -18.44 5.39 -14.24
C ALA A 464 -18.70 4.77 -12.84
N TYR A 465 -17.95 5.21 -11.82
CA TYR A 465 -18.15 4.79 -10.44
C TYR A 465 -19.52 5.20 -9.91
N ARG A 466 -19.92 6.47 -10.11
CA ARG A 466 -21.26 6.95 -9.72
C ARG A 466 -22.37 6.19 -10.43
N GLN A 467 -22.21 5.92 -11.72
CA GLN A 467 -23.17 5.14 -12.49
C GLN A 467 -23.28 3.70 -11.96
N ALA A 468 -22.15 3.02 -11.75
CA ALA A 468 -22.11 1.66 -11.22
C ALA A 468 -22.78 1.57 -9.84
N SER A 469 -22.44 2.47 -8.92
CA SER A 469 -23.02 2.51 -7.57
C SER A 469 -24.50 2.87 -7.58
N GLY A 470 -24.93 3.78 -8.47
CA GLY A 470 -26.35 4.13 -8.62
C GLY A 470 -27.21 3.04 -9.24
N GLN A 471 -26.62 2.12 -10.00
CA GLN A 471 -27.30 0.96 -10.60
C GLN A 471 -27.22 -0.30 -9.73
N ALA A 472 -26.33 -0.32 -8.74
CA ALA A 472 -26.15 -1.45 -7.84
C ALA A 472 -27.45 -1.78 -7.09
N THR A 473 -27.81 -3.06 -7.11
CA THR A 473 -28.96 -3.60 -6.38
C THR A 473 -28.47 -4.35 -5.16
N THR A 474 -29.19 -4.23 -4.05
CA THR A 474 -28.93 -5.03 -2.85
C THR A 474 -29.06 -6.53 -3.15
N GLY A 475 -27.97 -7.26 -3.02
CA GLY A 475 -27.92 -8.71 -3.13
C GLY A 475 -28.55 -9.43 -1.93
N LEU A 476 -28.90 -10.70 -2.12
CA LEU A 476 -29.48 -11.54 -1.05
C LEU A 476 -28.55 -11.65 0.17
N PHE A 477 -27.24 -11.73 -0.09
CA PHE A 477 -26.20 -11.94 0.92
C PHE A 477 -25.46 -10.65 1.31
N ASP A 478 -25.94 -9.48 0.87
CA ASP A 478 -25.28 -8.21 1.21
C ASP A 478 -25.66 -7.80 2.64
N THR A 479 -24.66 -7.49 3.47
CA THR A 479 -24.84 -7.04 4.86
C THR A 479 -25.33 -5.59 4.93
N HIS A 480 -25.03 -4.78 3.92
CA HIS A 480 -25.48 -3.40 3.77
C HIS A 480 -26.38 -3.24 2.54
N PRO A 481 -27.37 -2.34 2.59
CA PRO A 481 -28.18 -2.00 1.42
C PRO A 481 -27.36 -1.20 0.40
N SER A 482 -27.73 -1.28 -0.88
CA SER A 482 -27.09 -0.47 -1.91
C SER A 482 -27.39 1.01 -1.75
N ASP A 483 -26.48 1.89 -2.19
CA ASP A 483 -26.66 3.35 -2.11
C ASP A 483 -27.94 3.79 -2.83
N ARG A 484 -28.32 3.10 -3.91
CA ARG A 484 -29.59 3.32 -4.62
C ARG A 484 -30.80 3.15 -3.69
N ASP A 485 -30.85 2.04 -2.94
CA ASP A 485 -31.97 1.73 -2.06
C ASP A 485 -32.00 2.68 -0.85
N ARG A 486 -30.82 3.01 -0.30
CA ARG A 486 -30.66 4.00 0.78
C ARG A 486 -31.18 5.37 0.37
N ILE A 487 -30.73 5.89 -0.78
CA ILE A 487 -31.17 7.18 -1.33
C ILE A 487 -32.68 7.16 -1.63
N ALA A 488 -33.20 6.06 -2.18
CA ALA A 488 -34.62 5.93 -2.45
C ALA A 488 -35.46 6.00 -1.17
N ARG A 489 -35.04 5.34 -0.09
CA ARG A 489 -35.72 5.40 1.22
C ARG A 489 -35.58 6.76 1.89
N ALA A 490 -34.39 7.37 1.88
CA ALA A 490 -34.18 8.70 2.47
C ALA A 490 -35.09 9.76 1.82
N LYS A 491 -35.38 9.65 0.52
CA LYS A 491 -36.31 10.54 -0.20
C LYS A 491 -37.78 10.39 0.21
N LEU A 492 -38.15 9.33 0.94
CA LEU A 492 -39.50 9.14 1.47
C LEU A 492 -39.72 9.88 2.80
N GLU A 493 -38.66 10.28 3.49
CA GLU A 493 -38.78 11.14 4.67
C GLU A 493 -39.26 12.55 4.26
N GLU A 494 -40.06 13.19 5.12
CA GLU A 494 -40.75 14.45 4.79
C GLU A 494 -39.81 15.52 4.21
N PRO A 495 -40.26 16.31 3.21
CA PRO A 495 -39.44 17.29 2.51
C PRO A 495 -39.18 18.54 3.37
N GLY A 496 -38.39 18.38 4.43
CA GLY A 496 -37.80 19.47 5.21
C GLY A 496 -36.32 19.67 4.86
N GLY A 497 -35.78 20.87 5.13
CA GLY A 497 -34.35 21.18 4.99
C GLY A 497 -33.45 20.60 6.08
N GLY A 498 -33.95 19.63 6.86
CA GLY A 498 -33.32 19.14 8.09
C GLY A 498 -33.47 20.08 9.28
N ILE A 499 -33.20 19.58 10.49
CA ILE A 499 -33.13 20.38 11.72
C ILE A 499 -31.79 21.10 11.89
N PHE A 500 -30.74 20.69 11.16
CA PHE A 500 -29.44 21.35 11.15
C PHE A 500 -29.15 21.93 9.76
N ASN A 501 -29.01 23.25 9.69
CA ASN A 501 -28.74 23.94 8.43
C ASN A 501 -27.73 25.08 8.61
N LEU A 502 -26.46 24.75 8.41
CA LEU A 502 -25.35 25.70 8.41
C LEU A 502 -24.32 25.29 7.36
N ASP A 503 -23.98 26.21 6.45
CA ASP A 503 -22.91 26.00 5.48
C ASP A 503 -21.54 26.29 6.12
N GLY A 504 -20.51 25.55 5.74
CA GLY A 504 -19.13 25.71 6.22
C GLY A 504 -18.40 24.38 6.22
N PRO A 505 -17.06 24.36 6.27
CA PRO A 505 -16.31 23.11 6.34
C PRO A 505 -16.50 22.44 7.70
N ALA A 506 -16.58 21.10 7.73
CA ALA A 506 -16.71 20.37 8.99
C ALA A 506 -15.50 20.58 9.92
N THR A 507 -14.36 20.99 9.39
CA THR A 507 -13.16 21.34 10.16
C THR A 507 -13.38 22.48 11.15
N ASP A 508 -14.41 23.31 10.96
CA ASP A 508 -14.75 24.44 11.86
C ASP A 508 -15.16 23.98 13.27
N VAL A 509 -15.54 22.71 13.48
CA VAL A 509 -15.85 22.21 14.83
C VAL A 509 -14.61 21.92 15.68
N PHE A 510 -13.42 21.94 15.06
CA PHE A 510 -12.13 21.67 15.71
C PHE A 510 -11.38 22.97 15.98
N ARG A 511 -10.66 23.02 17.11
CA ARG A 511 -9.85 24.18 17.47
C ARG A 511 -8.69 24.41 16.51
N ASN A 512 -7.98 23.33 16.14
CA ASN A 512 -6.90 23.36 15.15
C ASN A 512 -6.82 22.00 14.43
N PHE A 513 -7.63 21.88 13.38
CA PHE A 513 -7.75 20.64 12.61
C PHE A 513 -6.41 20.17 12.03
N ASP A 514 -5.63 21.06 11.39
CA ASP A 514 -4.36 20.69 10.76
C ASP A 514 -3.32 20.19 11.78
N ALA A 515 -3.27 20.75 12.99
CA ALA A 515 -2.37 20.28 14.05
C ALA A 515 -2.78 18.91 14.59
N LEU A 516 -4.08 18.69 14.83
CA LEU A 516 -4.62 17.40 15.25
C LEU A 516 -4.36 16.32 14.19
N ALA A 517 -4.66 16.61 12.92
CA ALA A 517 -4.46 15.70 11.80
C ALA A 517 -2.99 15.27 11.65
N ARG A 518 -2.03 16.20 11.79
CA ARG A 518 -0.59 15.86 11.79
C ARG A 518 -0.19 14.93 12.94
N ALA A 519 -0.72 15.19 14.14
CA ALA A 519 -0.41 14.37 15.31
C ALA A 519 -0.94 12.94 15.17
N VAL A 520 -2.18 12.79 14.72
CA VAL A 520 -2.82 11.49 14.44
C VAL A 520 -2.13 10.79 13.26
N THR A 521 -1.73 11.52 12.22
CA THR A 521 -0.98 10.96 11.08
C THR A 521 0.33 10.32 11.53
N PHE A 522 1.09 10.97 12.42
CA PHE A 522 2.33 10.40 12.95
C PHE A 522 2.10 9.13 13.77
N GLU A 523 1.04 9.09 14.59
CA GLU A 523 0.63 7.91 15.35
C GLU A 523 0.20 6.76 14.41
N TYR A 524 -0.57 7.09 13.38
CA TYR A 524 -0.98 6.16 12.33
C TYR A 524 0.22 5.55 11.62
N TYR A 525 1.21 6.33 11.19
CA TYR A 525 2.39 5.76 10.53
C TYR A 525 3.23 4.89 11.46
N LYS A 526 3.40 5.29 12.73
CA LYS A 526 4.07 4.43 13.73
C LYS A 526 3.37 3.09 13.89
N SER A 527 2.04 3.08 13.78
CA SER A 527 1.25 1.85 13.86
C SER A 527 1.46 0.94 12.64
N LEU A 528 1.61 1.53 11.45
CA LEU A 528 1.81 0.79 10.20
C LEU A 528 3.25 0.29 10.02
N LEU A 529 4.25 1.17 10.19
CA LEU A 529 5.64 0.88 9.83
C LEU A 529 6.51 0.50 11.05
N GLY A 530 5.98 0.60 12.27
CA GLY A 530 6.70 0.31 13.50
C GLY A 530 7.46 1.51 14.08
N HIS A 531 8.39 1.24 15.00
CA HIS A 531 9.05 2.28 15.80
C HIS A 531 10.15 3.07 15.07
N ASP A 532 10.48 2.71 13.82
CA ASP A 532 11.60 3.28 13.07
C ASP A 532 11.29 4.63 12.38
N ILE A 533 10.07 5.17 12.52
CA ILE A 533 9.72 6.48 11.94
C ILE A 533 10.07 7.63 12.89
N SER A 534 10.84 8.58 12.37
CA SER A 534 11.14 9.86 13.03
C SER A 534 10.47 11.05 12.34
N LYS A 535 10.23 12.13 13.09
CA LYS A 535 9.53 13.33 12.59
C LYS A 535 10.22 14.03 11.41
N ASN A 536 11.53 13.86 11.25
CA ASN A 536 12.30 14.38 10.11
C ASN A 536 12.02 13.67 8.77
N GLN A 537 11.23 12.59 8.79
CA GLN A 537 10.77 11.90 7.59
C GLN A 537 9.38 12.38 7.15
N LEU A 538 8.76 13.29 7.91
CA LEU A 538 7.47 13.90 7.58
C LEU A 538 7.69 15.23 6.87
N TYR A 539 7.04 15.39 5.72
CA TYR A 539 7.14 16.55 4.85
C TYR A 539 5.76 17.17 4.63
N PRO A 540 5.65 18.51 4.53
CA PRO A 540 4.39 19.17 4.24
C PRO A 540 3.72 18.60 3.00
N VAL A 541 2.44 18.22 3.11
CA VAL A 541 1.66 17.71 1.95
C VAL A 541 1.74 18.64 0.75
N ALA A 542 1.66 19.96 0.97
CA ALA A 542 1.73 20.95 -0.11
C ALA A 542 3.02 20.84 -0.94
N GLU A 543 4.16 20.58 -0.30
CA GLU A 543 5.48 20.46 -0.94
C GLU A 543 5.57 19.18 -1.79
N LEU A 544 5.13 18.05 -1.24
CA LEU A 544 5.12 16.76 -1.95
C LEU A 544 4.22 16.80 -3.17
N VAL A 545 3.06 17.42 -3.01
CA VAL A 545 2.04 17.53 -4.04
C VAL A 545 2.45 18.51 -5.14
N GLU A 546 3.12 19.61 -4.81
CA GLU A 546 3.72 20.49 -5.82
C GLU A 546 4.80 19.76 -6.62
N THR A 547 5.61 18.95 -5.95
CA THR A 547 6.61 18.09 -6.60
C THR A 547 5.97 17.08 -7.57
N GLN A 548 4.83 16.49 -7.18
CA GLN A 548 4.07 15.59 -8.05
C GLN A 548 3.45 16.32 -9.25
N ALA A 549 2.84 17.49 -9.04
CA ALA A 549 2.24 18.29 -10.11
C ALA A 549 3.29 18.71 -11.15
N VAL A 550 4.48 19.11 -10.70
CA VAL A 550 5.65 19.38 -11.53
C VAL A 550 6.08 18.14 -12.33
N ALA A 551 6.11 16.97 -11.70
CA ALA A 551 6.46 15.73 -12.38
C ALA A 551 5.43 15.35 -13.45
N GLN A 552 4.14 15.58 -13.18
CA GLN A 552 3.04 15.31 -14.11
C GLN A 552 3.07 16.25 -15.33
N GLU A 553 3.33 17.54 -15.12
CA GLU A 553 3.54 18.49 -16.22
C GLU A 553 4.70 18.03 -17.12
N GLY A 554 5.81 17.60 -16.50
CA GLY A 554 6.94 17.01 -17.20
C GLY A 554 6.56 15.78 -18.02
N TYR A 555 5.74 14.89 -17.47
CA TYR A 555 5.26 13.70 -18.18
C TYR A 555 4.42 14.07 -19.42
N VAL A 556 3.45 14.96 -19.29
CA VAL A 556 2.59 15.40 -20.40
C VAL A 556 3.41 16.09 -21.49
N ALA A 557 4.36 16.94 -21.11
CA ALA A 557 5.28 17.58 -22.04
C ALA A 557 6.18 16.56 -22.75
N ALA A 558 6.69 15.55 -22.04
CA ALA A 558 7.45 14.47 -22.67
C ALA A 558 6.62 13.69 -23.68
N GLU A 559 5.38 13.30 -23.36
CA GLU A 559 4.51 12.60 -24.32
C GLU A 559 4.27 13.41 -25.59
N ARG A 560 4.01 14.72 -25.44
CA ARG A 560 3.83 15.63 -26.59
C ARG A 560 5.11 15.81 -27.38
N PHE A 561 6.23 16.08 -26.69
CA PHE A 561 7.54 16.28 -27.32
C PHE A 561 7.98 15.02 -28.09
N PHE A 562 7.74 13.85 -27.53
CA PHE A 562 8.04 12.55 -28.14
C PHE A 562 6.86 11.99 -28.97
N LEU A 563 5.87 12.79 -29.34
CA LEU A 563 4.79 12.39 -30.26
C LEU A 563 4.07 11.08 -29.87
N LYS A 564 4.04 10.75 -28.57
CA LYS A 564 3.57 9.47 -28.00
C LYS A 564 4.22 8.22 -28.63
N ALA A 565 5.43 8.34 -29.15
CA ALA A 565 6.10 7.31 -29.94
C ALA A 565 7.45 6.86 -29.39
N MET A 566 8.00 7.52 -28.35
CA MET A 566 9.27 7.10 -27.73
C MET A 566 9.02 5.96 -26.72
N PRO A 567 9.40 4.71 -27.04
CA PRO A 567 9.50 3.68 -26.03
C PRO A 567 10.59 4.07 -25.02
N MET A 568 10.22 4.25 -23.74
CA MET A 568 11.16 4.53 -22.65
C MET A 568 12.14 3.37 -22.39
N THR A 569 11.94 2.26 -23.10
CA THR A 569 12.79 1.09 -23.11
C THR A 569 13.97 1.21 -24.07
N GLN A 570 13.90 2.13 -25.03
CA GLN A 570 14.92 2.32 -26.05
C GLN A 570 15.93 3.39 -25.65
N ARG A 571 17.14 3.25 -26.20
CA ARG A 571 18.26 4.16 -25.94
C ARG A 571 17.98 5.53 -26.56
N LEU A 572 18.05 6.59 -25.75
CA LEU A 572 18.13 7.97 -26.25
C LEU A 572 19.57 8.45 -26.07
N ALA A 573 20.34 8.47 -27.15
CA ALA A 573 21.75 8.83 -27.10
C ALA A 573 21.94 10.36 -27.03
N LEU A 574 21.81 10.92 -25.83
CA LEU A 574 22.20 12.30 -25.55
C LEU A 574 23.72 12.40 -25.39
N PRO A 575 24.39 13.43 -25.96
CA PRO A 575 25.77 13.75 -25.62
C PRO A 575 25.96 13.90 -24.12
N TYR A 576 27.10 13.43 -23.56
CA TYR A 576 27.37 13.56 -22.10
C TYR A 576 27.58 15.00 -21.66
N GLU A 577 28.21 15.80 -22.51
CA GLU A 577 28.43 17.22 -22.23
C GLU A 577 27.15 18.00 -22.51
N TYR A 578 26.84 18.91 -21.59
CA TYR A 578 25.70 19.79 -21.75
C TYR A 578 25.88 20.70 -22.99
N PRO A 579 24.84 20.87 -23.84
CA PRO A 579 24.95 21.66 -25.06
C PRO A 579 25.38 23.12 -24.80
N GLN A 580 26.40 23.58 -25.52
CA GLN A 580 26.89 24.95 -25.43
C GLN A 580 26.07 25.92 -26.29
N ALA A 581 26.17 27.22 -26.03
CA ALA A 581 25.52 28.24 -26.84
C ALA A 581 25.95 28.13 -28.32
N PRO A 582 25.01 28.14 -29.27
CA PRO A 582 25.33 28.04 -30.68
C PRO A 582 26.05 29.29 -31.16
N THR A 583 27.09 29.12 -31.99
CA THR A 583 27.80 30.25 -32.60
C THR A 583 26.88 31.09 -33.49
N HIS A 584 25.86 30.47 -34.09
CA HIS A 584 24.87 31.14 -34.95
C HIS A 584 23.46 30.66 -34.61
N ALA A 585 22.64 31.53 -33.99
CA ALA A 585 21.29 31.17 -33.57
C ALA A 585 20.37 30.74 -34.73
N LYS A 586 20.56 31.30 -35.94
CA LYS A 586 19.77 30.97 -37.13
C LYS A 586 19.99 29.53 -37.61
N THR A 587 21.24 29.06 -37.63
CA THR A 587 21.55 27.69 -38.06
C THR A 587 21.10 26.68 -37.03
N ALA A 588 21.21 26.99 -35.74
CA ALA A 588 20.68 26.16 -34.66
C ALA A 588 19.14 26.03 -34.76
N LYS A 589 18.42 27.14 -35.03
CA LYS A 589 16.98 27.09 -35.29
C LYS A 589 16.63 26.23 -36.51
N GLN A 590 17.40 26.32 -37.59
CA GLN A 590 17.19 25.48 -38.78
C GLN A 590 17.41 23.98 -38.48
N ALA A 591 18.45 23.66 -37.70
CA ALA A 591 18.71 22.29 -37.27
C ALA A 591 17.60 21.75 -36.35
N LEU A 592 17.06 22.59 -35.47
CA LEU A 592 15.90 22.26 -34.63
C LEU A 592 14.65 21.97 -35.47
N VAL A 593 14.34 22.81 -36.46
CA VAL A 593 13.21 22.60 -37.38
C VAL A 593 13.37 21.30 -38.15
N LYS A 594 14.56 21.05 -38.70
CA LYS A 594 14.85 19.80 -39.40
C LYS A 594 14.68 18.58 -38.50
N ALA A 595 15.21 18.61 -37.28
CA ALA A 595 15.08 17.51 -36.33
C ALA A 595 13.61 17.21 -35.96
N ARG A 596 12.74 18.24 -35.93
CA ARG A 596 11.30 18.06 -35.74
C ARG A 596 10.64 17.35 -36.92
N GLU A 597 10.98 17.76 -38.14
CA GLU A 597 10.46 17.14 -39.38
C GLU A 597 10.92 15.69 -39.48
N ASP A 598 12.20 15.42 -39.24
CA ASP A 598 12.79 14.07 -39.26
C ASP A 598 12.17 13.18 -38.17
N GLN A 599 11.98 13.70 -36.95
CA GLN A 599 11.31 12.98 -35.86
C GLN A 599 9.87 12.61 -36.21
N GLN A 600 9.12 13.53 -36.82
CA GLN A 600 7.74 13.28 -37.25
C GLN A 600 7.68 12.26 -38.38
N ALA A 601 8.59 12.32 -39.35
CA ALA A 601 8.67 11.37 -40.46
C ALA A 601 9.00 9.95 -40.00
N ALA A 602 9.85 9.79 -38.97
CA ALA A 602 10.23 8.48 -38.43
C ALA A 602 9.23 7.88 -37.41
N ARG A 603 8.15 8.61 -37.08
CA ARG A 603 7.20 8.24 -36.01
C ARG A 603 6.54 6.88 -36.23
N GLU A 604 5.94 6.67 -37.41
CA GLU A 604 5.16 5.45 -37.70
C GLU A 604 6.03 4.19 -37.70
N GLU A 605 7.25 4.31 -38.23
CA GLU A 605 8.21 3.20 -38.20
C GLU A 605 8.64 2.85 -36.76
N CYS A 606 8.82 3.86 -35.90
CA CYS A 606 9.11 3.66 -34.48
C CYS A 606 7.97 2.97 -33.73
N LEU A 607 6.72 3.35 -33.99
CA LEU A 607 5.54 2.69 -33.39
C LEU A 607 5.44 1.23 -33.83
N SER A 608 5.54 0.97 -35.14
CA SER A 608 5.52 -0.38 -35.69
C SER A 608 6.69 -1.24 -35.19
N ALA A 609 7.86 -0.64 -35.00
CA ALA A 609 9.01 -1.32 -34.40
C ALA A 609 8.73 -1.66 -32.92
N SER A 610 8.10 -0.78 -32.16
CA SER A 610 7.77 -1.01 -30.73
C SER A 610 6.82 -2.21 -30.52
N GLU A 611 5.84 -2.39 -31.41
CA GLU A 611 4.94 -3.55 -31.38
C GLU A 611 5.71 -4.85 -31.61
N ARG A 612 6.56 -4.89 -32.65
CA ARG A 612 7.41 -6.05 -32.96
C ARG A 612 8.43 -6.35 -31.87
N ASP A 613 8.98 -5.32 -31.24
CA ASP A 613 9.93 -5.43 -30.14
C ASP A 613 9.31 -6.16 -28.94
N SER A 614 8.05 -5.83 -28.61
CA SER A 614 7.30 -6.46 -27.53
C SER A 614 7.11 -7.97 -27.77
N ASP A 615 6.74 -8.36 -28.99
CA ASP A 615 6.58 -9.76 -29.39
C ASP A 615 7.90 -10.54 -29.34
N LEU A 616 9.00 -9.93 -29.83
CA LEU A 616 10.32 -10.55 -29.81
C LEU A 616 10.84 -10.77 -28.38
N HIS A 617 10.61 -9.81 -27.48
CA HIS A 617 10.97 -9.95 -26.07
C HIS A 617 10.18 -11.07 -25.38
N ALA A 618 8.88 -11.20 -25.67
CA ALA A 618 8.06 -12.30 -25.16
C ALA A 618 8.61 -13.68 -25.59
N ARG A 619 9.01 -13.83 -26.85
CA ARG A 619 9.65 -15.06 -27.37
C ARG A 619 11.00 -15.32 -26.72
N LEU A 620 11.80 -14.27 -26.50
CA LEU A 620 13.10 -14.39 -25.84
C LEU A 620 12.96 -14.90 -24.40
N ILE A 621 12.01 -14.36 -23.63
CA ILE A 621 11.72 -14.79 -22.25
C ILE A 621 11.33 -16.28 -22.22
N LYS A 622 10.42 -16.71 -23.12
CA LYS A 622 10.04 -18.13 -23.24
C LYS A 622 11.23 -19.02 -23.56
N ALA A 623 12.08 -18.63 -24.51
CA ALA A 623 13.26 -19.40 -24.91
C ALA A 623 14.30 -19.50 -23.77
N GLU A 624 14.51 -18.42 -23.01
CA GLU A 624 15.43 -18.42 -21.86
C GLU A 624 14.90 -19.31 -20.72
N ALA A 625 13.61 -19.22 -20.38
CA ALA A 625 12.98 -20.08 -19.38
C ALA A 625 13.00 -21.56 -19.82
N ALA A 626 12.69 -21.86 -21.09
CA ALA A 626 12.79 -23.21 -21.62
C ALA A 626 14.19 -23.79 -21.50
N ARG A 627 15.22 -22.98 -21.82
CA ARG A 627 16.62 -23.38 -21.69
C ARG A 627 16.96 -23.76 -20.25
N ILE A 628 16.51 -22.98 -19.26
CA ILE A 628 16.75 -23.26 -17.83
C ILE A 628 16.03 -24.54 -17.40
N LEU A 629 14.76 -24.72 -17.78
CA LEU A 629 13.97 -25.90 -17.45
C LEU A 629 14.57 -27.17 -18.05
N LEU A 630 14.97 -27.15 -19.33
CA LEU A 630 15.60 -28.28 -20.01
C LEU A 630 16.98 -28.63 -19.44
N LYS A 631 17.78 -27.63 -19.01
CA LYS A 631 19.04 -27.85 -18.25
C LYS A 631 18.81 -28.38 -16.83
N SER A 632 17.56 -28.37 -16.38
CA SER A 632 17.11 -28.88 -15.09
C SER A 632 16.32 -30.18 -15.24
N ASP A 633 16.49 -30.92 -16.34
CA ASP A 633 15.82 -32.19 -16.60
C ASP A 633 14.27 -32.14 -16.54
N ILE A 634 13.69 -30.95 -16.71
CA ILE A 634 12.24 -30.77 -16.82
C ILE A 634 11.81 -31.01 -18.27
N LYS A 635 10.88 -31.94 -18.46
CA LYS A 635 10.28 -32.21 -19.77
C LYS A 635 9.35 -31.06 -20.17
N LEU A 636 9.50 -30.60 -21.40
CA LEU A 636 8.67 -29.58 -22.03
C LEU A 636 8.03 -30.14 -23.29
N ASP A 637 6.85 -29.63 -23.62
CA ASP A 637 6.27 -29.77 -24.95
C ASP A 637 6.93 -28.73 -25.88
N ALA A 638 7.22 -29.12 -27.12
CA ALA A 638 7.92 -28.24 -28.06
C ALA A 638 6.99 -27.18 -28.68
N GLU A 639 5.71 -27.51 -28.89
CA GLU A 639 4.73 -26.61 -29.49
C GLU A 639 4.32 -25.52 -28.49
N ASP A 640 4.01 -25.90 -27.25
CA ASP A 640 3.64 -24.97 -26.17
C ASP A 640 4.72 -23.90 -25.90
N TRP A 641 5.99 -24.26 -26.13
CA TRP A 641 7.16 -23.42 -25.87
C TRP A 641 7.76 -22.78 -27.14
N GLU A 642 7.09 -22.92 -28.30
CA GLU A 642 7.52 -22.37 -29.59
C GLU A 642 8.95 -22.83 -30.00
N LEU A 643 9.30 -24.08 -29.66
CA LEU A 643 10.60 -24.68 -29.93
C LEU A 643 10.53 -25.63 -31.12
N ARG A 644 11.64 -25.73 -31.87
CA ARG A 644 11.77 -26.75 -32.93
C ARG A 644 11.83 -28.19 -32.39
N ALA A 645 12.31 -28.36 -31.17
CA ALA A 645 12.42 -29.64 -30.47
C ALA A 645 12.55 -29.37 -28.97
N PRO A 646 12.15 -30.29 -28.08
CA PRO A 646 12.24 -30.11 -26.62
C PRO A 646 13.67 -30.38 -26.13
N THR A 647 14.66 -29.64 -26.64
CA THR A 647 16.08 -29.82 -26.34
C THR A 647 16.74 -28.49 -25.98
N VAL A 648 17.75 -28.53 -25.11
CA VAL A 648 18.52 -27.33 -24.70
C VAL A 648 19.04 -26.57 -25.93
N ARG A 649 19.56 -27.29 -26.93
CA ARG A 649 20.09 -26.71 -28.17
C ARG A 649 19.02 -25.98 -28.98
N ALA A 650 17.79 -26.50 -29.02
CA ALA A 650 16.69 -25.83 -29.73
C ALA A 650 16.24 -24.56 -29.00
N ALA A 651 16.21 -24.57 -27.66
CA ALA A 651 15.94 -23.39 -26.85
C ALA A 651 17.04 -22.31 -26.98
N GLU A 652 18.31 -22.71 -26.98
CA GLU A 652 19.44 -21.79 -27.23
C GLU A 652 19.39 -21.21 -28.64
N ALA A 653 19.06 -22.01 -29.66
CA ALA A 653 18.89 -21.52 -31.02
C ALA A 653 17.69 -20.56 -31.17
N ALA A 654 16.60 -20.78 -30.42
CA ALA A 654 15.45 -19.87 -30.39
C ALA A 654 15.82 -18.54 -29.72
N ARG A 655 16.52 -18.59 -28.57
CA ARG A 655 17.06 -17.41 -27.88
C ARG A 655 17.98 -16.60 -28.79
N ASP A 656 18.96 -17.24 -29.42
CA ASP A 656 19.96 -16.55 -30.24
C ASP A 656 19.32 -15.91 -31.48
N ARG A 657 18.28 -16.54 -32.03
CA ARG A 657 17.49 -15.97 -33.15
C ARG A 657 16.70 -14.74 -32.69
N ALA A 658 16.03 -14.81 -31.54
CA ALA A 658 15.31 -13.66 -30.99
C ALA A 658 16.26 -12.49 -30.67
N LEU A 659 17.42 -12.76 -30.05
CA LEU A 659 18.45 -11.74 -29.80
C LEU A 659 19.00 -11.11 -31.09
N ALA A 660 19.16 -11.89 -32.17
CA ALA A 660 19.56 -11.35 -33.46
C ALA A 660 18.49 -10.42 -34.05
N GLN A 661 17.22 -10.84 -34.01
CA GLN A 661 16.10 -10.03 -34.50
C GLN A 661 15.91 -8.73 -33.70
N ILE A 662 16.13 -8.77 -32.38
CA ILE A 662 16.09 -7.55 -31.54
C ILE A 662 17.21 -6.59 -31.95
N ARG A 663 18.44 -7.08 -32.14
CA ARG A 663 19.54 -6.22 -32.62
C ARG A 663 19.28 -5.63 -34.00
N ASP A 664 18.65 -6.38 -34.91
CA ASP A 664 18.29 -5.86 -36.23
C ASP A 664 17.20 -4.78 -36.12
N LEU A 665 16.33 -4.87 -35.11
CA LEU A 665 15.25 -3.91 -34.84
C LEU A 665 15.76 -2.62 -34.18
N GLU A 666 16.84 -2.67 -33.39
CA GLU A 666 17.49 -1.48 -32.81
C GLU A 666 17.80 -0.41 -33.87
N GLY A 667 18.20 -0.83 -35.08
CA GLY A 667 18.46 0.07 -36.21
C GLY A 667 17.22 0.82 -36.73
N GLN A 668 16.01 0.32 -36.47
CA GLN A 668 14.74 0.96 -36.88
C GLN A 668 14.30 2.04 -35.88
N PHE A 669 14.76 1.96 -34.62
CA PHE A 669 14.52 3.02 -33.64
C PHE A 669 15.46 4.21 -33.81
N GLU A 670 16.67 3.97 -34.33
CA GLU A 670 17.74 4.98 -34.39
C GLU A 670 17.34 6.27 -35.11
N PRO A 671 16.68 6.28 -36.29
CA PRO A 671 16.30 7.53 -36.95
C PRO A 671 15.38 8.42 -36.10
N TYR A 672 14.42 7.80 -35.41
CA TYR A 672 13.51 8.50 -34.52
C TYR A 672 14.23 9.00 -33.26
N ALA A 673 14.99 8.12 -32.59
CA ALA A 673 15.71 8.44 -31.35
C ALA A 673 16.78 9.51 -31.57
N ALA A 674 17.55 9.44 -32.65
CA ALA A 674 18.56 10.44 -33.01
C ALA A 674 17.93 11.80 -33.30
N SER A 675 16.81 11.84 -34.03
CA SER A 675 16.08 13.08 -34.33
C SER A 675 15.50 13.70 -33.06
N ALA A 676 14.94 12.90 -32.14
CA ALA A 676 14.44 13.36 -30.86
C ALA A 676 15.55 13.90 -29.94
N ALA A 677 16.70 13.21 -29.88
CA ALA A 677 17.89 13.66 -29.15
C ALA A 677 18.44 14.97 -29.74
N GLN A 678 18.48 15.08 -31.07
CA GLN A 678 18.91 16.30 -31.76
C GLN A 678 17.96 17.46 -31.49
N ARG A 679 16.65 17.24 -31.55
CA ARG A 679 15.64 18.25 -31.24
C ARG A 679 15.83 18.78 -29.81
N LEU A 680 15.98 17.89 -28.83
CA LEU A 680 16.17 18.26 -27.43
C LEU A 680 17.48 19.05 -27.22
N THR A 681 18.59 18.54 -27.75
CA THR A 681 19.91 19.16 -27.60
C THR A 681 19.99 20.52 -28.29
N GLN A 682 19.38 20.70 -29.46
CA GLN A 682 19.33 22.00 -30.14
C GLN A 682 18.49 23.02 -29.38
N ALA A 683 17.33 22.62 -28.83
CA ALA A 683 16.51 23.52 -28.02
C ALA A 683 17.27 23.99 -26.76
N LEU A 684 17.95 23.07 -26.06
CA LEU A 684 18.76 23.41 -24.89
C LEU A 684 19.99 24.26 -25.23
N ALA A 685 20.64 24.01 -26.38
CA ALA A 685 21.72 24.87 -26.86
C ALA A 685 21.23 26.30 -27.12
N ILE A 686 20.07 26.46 -27.76
CA ILE A 686 19.49 27.77 -28.05
C ILE A 686 19.12 28.51 -26.75
N LEU A 687 18.67 27.80 -25.70
CA LEU A 687 18.40 28.41 -24.39
C LEU A 687 19.65 29.06 -23.76
N GLN A 688 20.85 28.61 -24.10
CA GLN A 688 22.10 29.22 -23.63
C GLN A 688 22.35 30.62 -24.23
N VAL A 689 21.60 31.03 -25.25
CA VAL A 689 21.66 32.40 -25.78
C VAL A 689 20.85 33.33 -24.88
N ASP A 690 21.49 34.34 -24.30
CA ASP A 690 20.86 35.24 -23.31
C ASP A 690 19.60 35.92 -23.81
N THR A 691 19.59 36.38 -25.06
CA THR A 691 18.40 37.01 -25.67
C THR A 691 17.21 36.05 -25.84
N VAL A 692 17.45 34.74 -25.88
CA VAL A 692 16.40 33.73 -25.89
C VAL A 692 15.96 33.39 -24.47
N ALA A 693 16.90 33.20 -23.54
CA ALA A 693 16.56 32.94 -22.13
C ALA A 693 15.74 34.08 -21.50
N ASP A 694 16.03 35.33 -21.84
CA ASP A 694 15.27 36.48 -21.34
C ASP A 694 13.83 36.55 -21.92
N ARG A 695 13.55 35.83 -23.02
CA ARG A 695 12.21 35.74 -23.62
C ARG A 695 11.44 34.49 -23.18
N VAL A 696 12.14 33.49 -22.65
CA VAL A 696 11.57 32.26 -22.10
C VAL A 696 11.09 32.53 -20.68
N THR A 697 9.89 32.07 -20.34
CA THR A 697 9.36 32.18 -18.97
C THR A 697 10.30 31.49 -17.99
N ASP A 698 10.83 32.22 -17.01
CA ASP A 698 11.85 31.74 -16.05
C ASP A 698 13.09 31.13 -16.73
N GLY A 699 13.49 31.69 -17.88
CA GLY A 699 14.49 31.06 -18.76
C GLY A 699 15.88 30.89 -18.17
N ARG A 700 16.29 31.73 -17.21
CA ARG A 700 17.58 31.57 -16.49
C ARG A 700 17.51 30.41 -15.50
N ASP A 701 16.44 30.31 -14.72
CA ASP A 701 16.24 29.21 -13.78
C ASP A 701 16.11 27.87 -14.52
N ARG A 702 15.37 27.85 -15.63
CA ARG A 702 15.28 26.67 -16.52
C ARG A 702 16.63 26.28 -17.10
N ARG A 703 17.50 27.25 -17.38
CA ARG A 703 18.85 27.02 -17.89
C ARG A 703 19.70 26.29 -16.84
N GLU A 704 19.72 26.78 -15.61
CA GLU A 704 20.44 26.18 -14.48
C GLU A 704 19.91 24.78 -14.15
N GLU A 705 18.58 24.62 -14.13
CA GLU A 705 17.95 23.33 -13.93
C GLU A 705 18.31 22.34 -15.04
N ALA A 706 18.22 22.75 -16.31
CA ALA A 706 18.57 21.89 -17.43
C ALA A 706 20.04 21.43 -17.36
N GLN A 707 20.96 22.31 -16.96
CA GLN A 707 22.37 21.96 -16.75
C GLN A 707 22.54 20.91 -15.65
N THR A 708 21.71 20.96 -14.60
CA THR A 708 21.72 20.01 -13.49
C THR A 708 21.12 18.65 -13.88
N LEU A 709 19.99 18.64 -14.61
CA LEU A 709 19.26 17.42 -14.95
C LEU A 709 19.84 16.64 -16.13
N TYR A 710 20.43 17.34 -17.10
CA TYR A 710 20.87 16.76 -18.36
C TYR A 710 21.92 15.65 -18.21
N PRO A 711 22.98 15.76 -17.38
CA PRO A 711 23.94 14.67 -17.20
C PRO A 711 23.27 13.38 -16.67
N CYS A 712 22.29 13.53 -15.76
CA CYS A 712 21.52 12.40 -15.26
C CYS A 712 20.68 11.76 -16.38
N ALA A 713 19.96 12.56 -17.18
CA ALA A 713 19.16 12.04 -18.29
C ALA A 713 20.04 11.35 -19.36
N ALA A 714 21.18 11.96 -19.71
CA ALA A 714 22.11 11.42 -20.69
C ALA A 714 22.74 10.09 -20.24
N HIS A 715 23.13 9.99 -18.97
CA HIS A 715 23.67 8.75 -18.42
C HIS A 715 22.61 7.65 -18.30
N LEU A 716 21.40 7.99 -17.83
CA LEU A 716 20.31 7.01 -17.72
C LEU A 716 19.94 6.46 -19.09
N GLY A 717 19.64 7.35 -20.06
CA GLY A 717 19.25 6.97 -21.41
C GLY A 717 20.38 6.31 -22.22
N GLY A 718 21.62 6.76 -22.04
CA GLY A 718 22.78 6.31 -22.81
C GLY A 718 23.42 5.02 -22.31
N ASN A 719 23.45 4.78 -20.99
CA ASN A 719 24.14 3.64 -20.37
C ASN A 719 23.21 2.71 -19.59
N VAL A 720 22.32 3.26 -18.76
CA VAL A 720 21.60 2.46 -17.76
C VAL A 720 20.45 1.68 -18.37
N VAL A 721 19.67 2.31 -19.26
CA VAL A 721 18.52 1.68 -19.95
C VAL A 721 18.92 0.36 -20.60
N SER A 722 20.04 0.32 -21.34
CA SER A 722 20.55 -0.89 -22.00
C SER A 722 20.85 -2.07 -21.06
N GLN A 723 21.09 -1.81 -19.78
CA GLN A 723 21.43 -2.82 -18.76
C GLN A 723 20.26 -3.13 -17.83
N LEU A 724 19.29 -2.23 -17.77
CA LEU A 724 18.05 -2.46 -17.05
C LEU A 724 17.21 -3.56 -17.71
N PHE A 725 17.12 -3.60 -19.05
CA PHE A 725 16.33 -4.61 -19.76
C PHE A 725 16.79 -6.06 -19.56
N PRO A 726 18.10 -6.37 -19.55
CA PRO A 726 18.58 -7.68 -19.11
C PRO A 726 18.06 -8.09 -17.72
N ALA A 727 18.00 -7.16 -16.74
CA ALA A 727 17.47 -7.44 -15.41
C ALA A 727 15.94 -7.63 -15.42
N VAL A 728 15.20 -6.79 -16.15
CA VAL A 728 13.74 -6.94 -16.37
C VAL A 728 13.43 -8.31 -16.98
N ARG A 729 14.21 -8.72 -18.00
CA ARG A 729 14.06 -10.02 -18.65
C ARG A 729 14.35 -11.16 -17.70
N ALA A 730 15.45 -11.11 -16.97
CA ALA A 730 15.81 -12.14 -15.99
C ALA A 730 14.72 -12.28 -14.90
N LYS A 731 14.12 -11.17 -14.48
CA LYS A 731 12.96 -11.15 -13.59
C LYS A 731 11.76 -11.88 -14.19
N GLN A 732 11.37 -11.54 -15.42
CA GLN A 732 10.22 -12.17 -16.08
C GLN A 732 10.44 -13.66 -16.35
N VAL A 733 11.67 -14.06 -16.66
CA VAL A 733 12.06 -15.48 -16.74
C VAL A 733 11.86 -16.16 -15.39
N LEU A 734 12.31 -15.55 -14.29
CA LEU A 734 12.14 -16.09 -12.93
C LEU A 734 10.66 -16.18 -12.52
N GLU A 735 9.85 -15.17 -12.83
CA GLU A 735 8.40 -15.18 -12.60
C GLU A 735 7.71 -16.32 -13.37
N LEU A 736 8.10 -16.58 -14.61
CA LEU A 736 7.58 -17.70 -15.39
C LEU A 736 7.96 -19.06 -14.77
N LEU A 737 9.19 -19.20 -14.26
CA LEU A 737 9.62 -20.40 -13.53
C LEU A 737 8.85 -20.58 -12.22
N LEU A 738 8.59 -19.49 -11.50
CA LEU A 738 7.82 -19.48 -10.25
C LEU A 738 6.35 -19.79 -10.46
N SER A 739 5.73 -19.27 -11.52
CA SER A 739 4.35 -19.63 -11.90
C SER A 739 4.24 -21.15 -12.04
N ARG A 740 5.18 -21.78 -12.75
CA ARG A 740 5.21 -23.24 -12.90
C ARG A 740 5.46 -23.98 -11.59
N TYR A 741 6.27 -23.42 -10.68
CA TYR A 741 6.47 -23.98 -9.35
C TYR A 741 5.17 -23.95 -8.53
N ASN A 742 4.45 -22.82 -8.56
CA ASN A 742 3.18 -22.63 -7.86
C ASN A 742 2.03 -23.43 -8.48
N ASP A 743 2.14 -23.80 -9.76
CA ASP A 743 1.19 -24.67 -10.45
C ASP A 743 1.35 -26.14 -10.00
N GLY A 744 0.71 -26.46 -8.86
CA GLY A 744 0.59 -27.83 -8.34
C GLY A 744 1.43 -28.09 -7.08
N LYS A 745 1.54 -29.37 -6.69
CA LYS A 745 2.25 -29.80 -5.46
C LYS A 745 3.76 -29.99 -5.72
N ASN A 746 4.45 -28.95 -6.23
CA ASN A 746 5.86 -29.03 -6.62
C ASN A 746 6.87 -28.74 -5.49
N GLU A 747 6.42 -28.67 -4.23
CA GLU A 747 7.28 -28.41 -3.06
C GLU A 747 8.48 -29.36 -2.94
N LYS A 748 8.37 -30.57 -3.51
CA LYS A 748 9.43 -31.60 -3.51
C LYS A 748 10.12 -31.80 -4.86
N ASN A 749 9.77 -30.99 -5.87
CA ASN A 749 10.30 -31.11 -7.22
C ASN A 749 11.70 -30.48 -7.30
N GLN A 750 12.71 -31.24 -6.85
CA GLN A 750 14.11 -30.80 -6.81
C GLN A 750 14.63 -30.23 -8.14
N PRO A 751 14.35 -30.84 -9.32
CA PRO A 751 14.76 -30.25 -10.58
C PRO A 751 14.13 -28.87 -10.86
N LEU A 752 12.85 -28.67 -10.51
CA LEU A 752 12.18 -27.37 -10.67
C LEU A 752 12.70 -26.33 -9.66
N ILE A 753 12.98 -26.73 -8.42
CA ILE A 753 13.63 -25.86 -7.42
C ILE A 753 15.01 -25.42 -7.93
N ALA A 754 15.80 -26.35 -8.48
CA ALA A 754 17.09 -26.02 -9.09
C ALA A 754 16.96 -25.09 -10.31
N ALA A 755 15.86 -25.19 -11.08
CA ALA A 755 15.57 -24.27 -12.16
C ALA A 755 15.29 -22.85 -11.64
N VAL A 756 14.44 -22.72 -10.61
CA VAL A 756 14.13 -21.43 -9.96
C VAL A 756 15.40 -20.79 -9.37
N LEU A 757 16.21 -21.56 -8.64
CA LEU A 757 17.47 -21.05 -8.06
C LEU A 757 18.50 -20.64 -9.13
N ARG A 758 18.50 -21.30 -10.30
CA ARG A 758 19.30 -20.86 -11.45
C ARG A 758 18.80 -19.54 -12.03
N GLY A 759 17.49 -19.38 -12.20
CA GLY A 759 16.88 -18.11 -12.61
C GLY A 759 17.18 -16.98 -11.64
N ALA A 760 17.13 -17.25 -10.33
CA ALA A 760 17.48 -16.28 -9.29
C ALA A 760 18.97 -15.90 -9.31
N SER A 761 19.87 -16.86 -9.56
CA SER A 761 21.29 -16.56 -9.81
C SER A 761 21.49 -15.65 -11.02
N ASP A 762 20.86 -15.98 -12.15
CA ASP A 762 20.95 -15.19 -13.38
C ASP A 762 20.44 -13.74 -13.13
N LEU A 763 19.32 -13.58 -12.41
CA LEU A 763 18.79 -12.27 -12.02
C LEU A 763 19.77 -11.48 -11.15
N ARG A 764 20.33 -12.10 -10.11
CA ARG A 764 21.33 -11.42 -9.26
C ARG A 764 22.53 -10.94 -10.07
N ASP A 765 23.03 -11.77 -10.98
CA ASP A 765 24.20 -11.42 -11.81
C ASP A 765 23.86 -10.22 -12.73
N THR A 766 22.63 -10.14 -13.25
CA THR A 766 22.18 -8.95 -14.01
C THR A 766 22.00 -7.70 -13.13
N LEU A 767 21.53 -7.83 -11.89
CA LEU A 767 21.45 -6.71 -10.94
C LEU A 767 22.84 -6.16 -10.57
N GLU A 768 23.83 -7.04 -10.44
CA GLU A 768 25.22 -6.63 -10.18
C GLU A 768 25.82 -5.88 -11.38
N ALA A 769 25.56 -6.36 -12.60
CA ALA A 769 25.93 -5.65 -13.83
C ALA A 769 25.24 -4.28 -13.94
N LEU A 770 23.94 -4.21 -13.60
CA LEU A 770 23.18 -2.97 -13.56
C LEU A 770 23.79 -1.99 -12.55
N ARG A 771 24.11 -2.44 -11.32
CA ARG A 771 24.74 -1.60 -10.28
C ARG A 771 26.03 -0.95 -10.78
N TRP A 772 26.90 -1.74 -11.42
CA TRP A 772 28.16 -1.24 -11.98
C TRP A 772 27.93 -0.15 -13.03
N LYS A 773 26.89 -0.30 -13.85
CA LYS A 773 26.58 0.61 -14.95
C LYS A 773 25.86 1.88 -14.53
N VAL A 774 25.02 1.80 -13.48
CA VAL A 774 24.46 2.99 -12.83
C VAL A 774 25.59 3.83 -12.24
N GLY A 775 26.54 3.21 -11.54
CA GLY A 775 27.72 3.88 -11.00
C GLY A 775 27.42 4.90 -9.89
N ASP A 776 28.50 5.32 -9.20
CA ASP A 776 28.44 6.26 -8.07
C ASP A 776 28.88 7.69 -8.45
N THR A 777 29.05 7.98 -9.73
CA THR A 777 29.60 9.26 -10.21
C THR A 777 28.55 10.35 -10.38
N ILE A 778 27.29 9.98 -10.57
CA ILE A 778 26.19 10.93 -10.77
C ILE A 778 25.34 10.95 -9.51
N TYR A 779 25.07 12.16 -9.02
CA TYR A 779 24.19 12.40 -7.90
C TYR A 779 22.73 12.43 -8.36
N TYR A 780 21.84 11.98 -7.48
CA TYR A 780 20.41 12.11 -7.67
C TYR A 780 20.05 13.61 -7.70
N PRO A 781 19.47 14.13 -8.80
CA PRO A 781 19.41 15.56 -9.03
C PRO A 781 18.16 16.24 -8.43
N PHE A 782 17.36 15.50 -7.66
CA PHE A 782 16.17 16.01 -6.99
C PHE A 782 16.33 15.92 -5.48
N GLU A 783 15.49 16.64 -4.74
CA GLU A 783 15.48 16.57 -3.29
C GLU A 783 15.21 15.16 -2.76
N HIS A 784 16.04 14.73 -1.82
CA HIS A 784 15.97 13.42 -1.19
C HIS A 784 16.31 13.53 0.30
N ALA A 785 15.75 12.65 1.13
CA ALA A 785 15.95 12.68 2.60
C ALA A 785 17.42 12.49 3.04
N LYS A 786 18.28 12.04 2.13
CA LYS A 786 19.74 12.02 2.28
C LYS A 786 20.33 12.95 1.25
N GLU A 787 21.05 13.98 1.71
CA GLU A 787 21.85 14.85 0.87
C GLU A 787 22.90 14.02 0.10
N ASP A 788 23.18 14.45 -1.13
CA ASP A 788 24.21 13.88 -2.01
C ASP A 788 24.13 12.35 -2.22
N ILE A 789 22.92 11.80 -2.31
CA ILE A 789 22.75 10.39 -2.67
C ILE A 789 23.14 10.16 -4.14
N THR A 790 24.01 9.18 -4.39
CA THR A 790 24.38 8.76 -5.76
C THR A 790 23.25 7.97 -6.41
N LEU A 791 23.21 7.95 -7.75
CA LEU A 791 22.21 7.17 -8.50
C LEU A 791 22.23 5.68 -8.12
N ALA A 792 23.41 5.07 -7.92
CA ALA A 792 23.48 3.66 -7.54
C ALA A 792 22.92 3.41 -6.13
N ARG A 793 23.18 4.30 -5.17
CA ARG A 793 22.61 4.20 -3.81
C ARG A 793 21.11 4.49 -3.76
N PHE A 794 20.62 5.33 -4.66
CA PHE A 794 19.20 5.57 -4.83
C PHE A 794 18.50 4.34 -5.45
N ALA A 795 19.05 3.81 -6.54
CA ALA A 795 18.42 2.73 -7.32
C ALA A 795 18.46 1.37 -6.64
N LEU A 796 19.57 1.01 -5.99
CA LEU A 796 19.81 -0.35 -5.47
C LEU A 796 20.27 -0.33 -4.01
N PRO A 797 19.95 -1.37 -3.22
CA PRO A 797 20.44 -1.48 -1.85
C PRO A 797 21.96 -1.63 -1.80
N ALA A 798 22.55 -1.23 -0.67
CA ALA A 798 24.01 -1.32 -0.48
C ALA A 798 24.53 -2.76 -0.61
N VAL A 799 23.74 -3.73 -0.16
CA VAL A 799 23.99 -5.17 -0.30
C VAL A 799 22.82 -5.76 -1.08
N LEU A 800 23.11 -6.43 -2.19
CA LEU A 800 22.09 -7.15 -2.95
C LEU A 800 21.70 -8.45 -2.21
N PRO A 801 20.43 -8.88 -2.31
CA PRO A 801 19.97 -10.14 -1.74
C PRO A 801 20.81 -11.35 -2.17
N GLU A 802 20.77 -12.41 -1.37
CA GLU A 802 21.47 -13.66 -1.68
C GLU A 802 20.86 -14.39 -2.89
N LYS A 803 21.63 -15.26 -3.56
CA LYS A 803 21.15 -15.97 -4.79
C LYS A 803 19.93 -16.88 -4.54
N ASN A 804 19.74 -17.30 -3.30
CA ASN A 804 18.62 -18.13 -2.83
C ASN A 804 17.46 -17.29 -2.27
N ASP A 805 17.62 -15.98 -2.10
CA ASP A 805 16.56 -15.07 -1.66
C ASP A 805 15.75 -14.58 -2.88
N VAL A 806 14.90 -15.47 -3.39
CA VAL A 806 14.10 -15.24 -4.60
C VAL A 806 13.17 -14.03 -4.43
N GLY A 807 12.50 -13.92 -3.28
CA GLY A 807 11.58 -12.81 -2.98
C GLY A 807 12.32 -11.47 -2.94
N GLY A 808 13.41 -11.39 -2.17
CA GLY A 808 14.22 -10.18 -2.06
C GLY A 808 14.78 -9.72 -3.41
N LEU A 809 15.19 -10.65 -4.29
CA LEU A 809 15.67 -10.32 -5.63
C LEU A 809 14.57 -9.74 -6.53
N LEU A 810 13.36 -10.30 -6.50
CA LEU A 810 12.23 -9.77 -7.26
C LEU A 810 11.86 -8.36 -6.78
N GLU A 811 11.70 -8.17 -5.47
CA GLU A 811 11.40 -6.87 -4.85
C GLU A 811 12.47 -5.82 -5.15
N THR A 812 13.75 -6.20 -5.06
CA THR A 812 14.87 -5.31 -5.38
C THR A 812 14.86 -4.90 -6.85
N THR A 813 14.50 -5.82 -7.74
CA THR A 813 14.44 -5.54 -9.18
C THR A 813 13.28 -4.61 -9.50
N ASP A 814 12.09 -4.83 -8.93
CA ASP A 814 10.94 -3.94 -9.10
C ASP A 814 11.25 -2.52 -8.61
N ALA A 815 11.82 -2.41 -7.40
CA ALA A 815 12.24 -1.12 -6.86
C ALA A 815 13.28 -0.42 -7.76
N ALA A 816 14.22 -1.17 -8.35
CA ALA A 816 15.22 -0.61 -9.25
C ALA A 816 14.60 -0.12 -10.57
N ILE A 817 13.66 -0.89 -11.15
CA ILE A 817 12.93 -0.52 -12.37
C ILE A 817 12.15 0.78 -12.12
N ASP A 818 11.35 0.83 -11.05
CA ASP A 818 10.52 1.98 -10.71
C ASP A 818 11.36 3.23 -10.48
N ARG A 819 12.44 3.11 -9.71
CA ARG A 819 13.32 4.23 -9.38
C ARG A 819 14.08 4.75 -10.59
N LEU A 820 14.69 3.86 -11.38
CA LEU A 820 15.52 4.27 -12.52
C LEU A 820 14.67 4.80 -13.68
N LEU A 821 13.58 4.12 -14.07
CA LEU A 821 12.70 4.60 -15.12
C LEU A 821 11.89 5.81 -14.67
N GLY A 822 11.44 5.84 -13.41
CA GLY A 822 10.77 7.00 -12.84
C GLY A 822 11.65 8.24 -12.85
N LEU A 823 12.91 8.11 -12.42
CA LEU A 823 13.89 9.19 -12.48
C LEU A 823 14.19 9.62 -13.93
N TYR A 824 14.38 8.67 -14.83
CA TYR A 824 14.65 8.95 -16.23
C TYR A 824 13.51 9.74 -16.89
N ARG A 825 12.26 9.30 -16.68
CA ARG A 825 11.05 10.01 -17.15
C ARG A 825 10.94 11.40 -16.55
N ARG A 826 11.19 11.54 -15.24
CA ARG A 826 11.11 12.84 -14.55
C ARG A 826 12.16 13.82 -15.07
N ALA A 827 13.40 13.38 -15.23
CA ALA A 827 14.49 14.21 -15.77
C ALA A 827 14.21 14.62 -17.22
N LEU A 828 13.83 13.67 -18.08
CA LEU A 828 13.44 13.98 -19.45
C LEU A 828 12.24 14.93 -19.52
N GLY A 829 11.22 14.71 -18.69
CA GLY A 829 10.03 15.56 -18.64
C GLY A 829 10.35 17.02 -18.34
N ARG A 830 11.21 17.31 -17.36
CA ARG A 830 11.62 18.70 -17.07
C ARG A 830 12.43 19.32 -18.21
N LEU A 831 13.29 18.52 -18.87
CA LEU A 831 14.05 18.97 -20.04
C LEU A 831 13.14 19.25 -21.23
N THR A 832 12.11 18.44 -21.46
CA THR A 832 11.15 18.63 -22.58
C THR A 832 10.22 19.80 -22.35
N VAL A 833 9.74 20.05 -21.11
CA VAL A 833 9.00 21.29 -20.78
C VAL A 833 9.82 22.51 -21.17
N THR A 834 11.11 22.51 -20.83
CA THR A 834 12.02 23.60 -21.16
C THR A 834 12.26 23.71 -22.68
N ALA A 835 12.43 22.59 -23.37
CA ALA A 835 12.62 22.57 -24.81
C ALA A 835 11.39 23.08 -25.59
N GLU A 836 10.18 22.67 -25.20
CA GLU A 836 8.93 23.14 -25.83
C GLU A 836 8.71 24.64 -25.62
N GLU A 837 9.10 25.17 -24.46
CA GLU A 837 9.02 26.60 -24.19
C GLU A 837 9.99 27.40 -25.07
N VAL A 838 11.20 26.88 -25.31
CA VAL A 838 12.14 27.45 -26.29
C VAL A 838 11.53 27.43 -27.70
N GLU A 839 10.94 26.30 -28.11
CA GLU A 839 10.27 26.17 -29.39
C GLU A 839 9.14 27.20 -29.56
N ARG A 840 8.33 27.41 -28.53
CA ARG A 840 7.27 28.41 -28.48
C ARG A 840 7.79 29.83 -28.70
N VAL A 841 8.86 30.22 -28.00
CA VAL A 841 9.50 31.55 -28.16
C VAL A 841 10.10 31.75 -29.56
N LEU A 842 10.51 30.65 -30.21
CA LEU A 842 10.99 30.67 -31.59
C LEU A 842 9.86 30.70 -32.63
N GLY A 843 8.59 30.65 -32.21
CA GLY A 843 7.41 30.64 -33.08
C GLY A 843 7.15 29.29 -33.74
N LEU A 844 7.54 28.19 -33.09
CA LEU A 844 7.27 26.83 -33.55
C LEU A 844 6.08 26.27 -32.76
N GLU A 845 4.94 26.08 -33.43
CA GLU A 845 3.74 25.49 -32.81
C GLU A 845 3.97 24.03 -32.39
N PRO A 846 3.28 23.51 -31.37
CA PRO A 846 3.35 22.09 -31.03
C PRO A 846 3.00 21.19 -32.23
N ILE A 847 3.73 20.08 -32.39
CA ILE A 847 3.43 19.11 -33.45
C ILE A 847 2.10 18.43 -33.12
N ALA A 848 1.14 18.45 -34.04
CA ALA A 848 -0.12 17.75 -33.87
C ALA A 848 0.12 16.23 -33.81
N VAL A 849 -0.38 15.59 -32.75
CA VAL A 849 -0.36 14.13 -32.61
C VAL A 849 -1.80 13.65 -32.85
N PRO A 850 -2.06 12.72 -33.79
CA PRO A 850 -3.38 12.13 -33.95
C PRO A 850 -3.86 11.54 -32.61
N GLU A 851 -5.08 11.83 -32.20
CA GLU A 851 -5.68 11.17 -31.03
C GLU A 851 -5.92 9.70 -31.36
N ALA A 852 -5.73 8.82 -30.38
CA ALA A 852 -5.80 7.36 -30.56
C ALA A 852 -7.21 6.84 -30.96
N ASP A 853 -8.22 7.71 -31.00
CA ASP A 853 -9.61 7.38 -31.30
C ASP A 853 -9.98 7.53 -32.80
N GLU A 854 -9.04 7.89 -33.68
CA GLU A 854 -9.25 7.95 -35.15
C GLU A 854 -8.57 6.82 -35.94
N ALA A 855 -8.18 5.71 -35.29
CA ALA A 855 -7.62 4.52 -35.95
C ALA A 855 -8.50 3.27 -35.78
#